data_AF-A0A7X4YNY4-F1
#
_entry.id   AF-A0A7X4YNY4-F1
#
_cell.length_a   1.000
_cell.length_b   1.000
_cell.length_c   1.000
_cell.angle_alpha   90.00
_cell.angle_beta   90.00
_cell.angle_gamma   90.00
#
_symmetry.space_group_name_H-M   'P 1'
#
loop_
_entity.id
_entity.type
_entity.pdbx_description
1 polymer ?
#
loop_
_entity_poly.entity_id
_entity_poly.type
_entity_poly.pdbx_seq_one_letter_code
_entity_poly.pdbx_strand_id
1 'polypeptide(L)'
;MRKKYVLGTGSCMTAMMMMGAAYRRGMFFDESFYKWEWAICIGALSAVGVVLLHNRRRREESRMRGMLHPAVIGSLMAALLYGSTLLHDPVSVLGSLKQALRYFTYAAFALLLQLFFGSPEKRAGLSAALQASGMAVAGCALAGWMGALSFPSMIMTTEDGRLSAVGARLAGFVQYPNFLGAVAAAYLVWSGLLLLRADTYKRLMLASIGAVPYLLVCLLTESRGAWLAAAIAWLTGFAMLRGKERCAWALYGGWTLVCGSAAYRAVVGAGLRGRHDGTGGGANAQEWLLLLLIICAAPLGFLGIRMLMDRSGKGRLKGIAWACGSAAALVSVALLPETIFGRLGGFGGDAYSTAGARRLFYRDAWKLVREAPLLGRGGDAWPNLFTSVQSQPYVGNEVHSGILELLLDLGAVGLIAGIAVIVIILRAVWIRERMGLLPIGVLLMHALIDFDLSFGYDWLLLLSWIVYYSSGGALREGGGVGREVIRGRIAAGVRAGALASAALCFAAAAVLGWRLAAAVQHRETAAAVSGAARTAALRAALDANPYWSRIRIELAVQAPPPERAALLAAGLRWEPQSVPLLWALGREAAEREDVRGAAGWMRRALDRDRFDRAKQTEAVTTMARLAQNLRAASRPEEARLAADAAEAFFASYEALDRRYDANGRRFEVSAAAKTAAEQIRLLASKQ
;
A
#
# COMPACT_ATOMS: atom_id res chain seq x y z
N MET A 1 -8.92 -38.26 -9.35
CA MET A 1 -7.52 -37.78 -9.15
C MET A 1 -7.25 -36.40 -9.76
N ARG A 2 -7.43 -36.18 -11.09
CA ARG A 2 -7.18 -34.87 -11.76
C ARG A 2 -7.73 -33.61 -11.07
N LYS A 3 -8.99 -33.63 -10.57
CA LYS A 3 -9.60 -32.48 -9.88
C LYS A 3 -8.90 -32.09 -8.56
N LYS A 4 -8.34 -33.06 -7.82
CA LYS A 4 -7.62 -32.81 -6.55
C LYS A 4 -6.24 -32.19 -6.82
N TYR A 5 -5.54 -32.64 -7.86
CA TYR A 5 -4.26 -32.06 -8.28
C TYR A 5 -4.40 -30.59 -8.69
N VAL A 6 -5.40 -30.26 -9.51
CA VAL A 6 -5.65 -28.87 -9.93
C VAL A 6 -5.93 -27.95 -8.75
N LEU A 7 -6.72 -28.40 -7.76
CA LEU A 7 -6.99 -27.63 -6.55
C LEU A 7 -5.74 -27.45 -5.67
N GLY A 8 -4.93 -28.50 -5.54
CA GLY A 8 -3.65 -28.46 -4.83
C GLY A 8 -2.68 -27.47 -5.47
N THR A 9 -2.49 -27.55 -6.79
CA THR A 9 -1.64 -26.61 -7.54
C THR A 9 -2.13 -25.16 -7.38
N GLY A 10 -3.43 -24.89 -7.53
CA GLY A 10 -3.98 -23.55 -7.33
C GLY A 10 -3.75 -23.03 -5.91
N SER A 11 -3.84 -23.89 -4.90
CA SER A 11 -3.58 -23.54 -3.49
C SER A 11 -2.11 -23.19 -3.28
N CYS A 12 -1.19 -24.00 -3.79
CA CYS A 12 0.25 -23.74 -3.71
C CYS A 12 0.64 -22.44 -4.42
N MET A 13 0.15 -22.22 -5.66
CA MET A 13 0.42 -20.99 -6.41
C MET A 13 -0.08 -19.75 -5.67
N THR A 14 -1.30 -19.81 -5.12
CA THR A 14 -1.86 -18.72 -4.33
C THR A 14 -1.00 -18.43 -3.09
N ALA A 15 -0.61 -19.48 -2.35
CA ALA A 15 0.25 -19.33 -1.17
C ALA A 15 1.60 -18.70 -1.53
N MET A 16 2.27 -19.20 -2.57
CA MET A 16 3.56 -18.68 -3.05
C MET A 16 3.44 -17.22 -3.48
N MET A 17 2.36 -16.85 -4.16
CA MET A 17 2.13 -15.48 -4.59
C MET A 17 1.96 -14.53 -3.39
N MET A 18 1.20 -14.95 -2.37
CA MET A 18 1.01 -14.15 -1.16
C MET A 18 2.31 -14.02 -0.36
N MET A 19 3.08 -15.10 -0.21
CA MET A 19 4.38 -15.06 0.44
C MET A 19 5.36 -14.16 -0.31
N GLY A 20 5.42 -14.28 -1.64
CA GLY A 20 6.27 -13.44 -2.50
C GLY A 20 5.89 -11.97 -2.45
N ALA A 21 4.58 -11.67 -2.37
CA ALA A 21 4.07 -10.31 -2.21
C ALA A 21 4.52 -9.69 -0.87
N ALA A 22 4.41 -10.43 0.24
CA ALA A 22 4.87 -9.98 1.55
C ALA A 22 6.39 -9.78 1.59
N TYR A 23 7.18 -10.75 1.08
CA TYR A 23 8.65 -10.70 1.03
C TYR A 23 9.18 -9.46 0.30
N ARG A 24 8.47 -9.02 -0.75
CA ARG A 24 8.84 -7.83 -1.53
C ARG A 24 8.24 -6.55 -0.97
N ARG A 25 8.44 -6.30 0.33
CA ARG A 25 8.00 -5.06 0.98
C ARG A 25 6.50 -4.82 0.82
N GLY A 26 5.71 -5.90 0.87
CA GLY A 26 4.26 -5.87 0.70
C GLY A 26 3.76 -5.37 -0.67
N MET A 27 4.61 -5.39 -1.71
CA MET A 27 4.33 -4.81 -3.03
C MET A 27 4.00 -3.30 -2.98
N PHE A 28 4.67 -2.56 -2.09
CA PHE A 28 4.54 -1.11 -1.99
C PHE A 28 5.19 -0.37 -3.18
N PHE A 29 6.42 -0.76 -3.53
CA PHE A 29 7.19 -0.14 -4.61
C PHE A 29 6.78 -0.70 -5.98
N ASP A 30 6.65 0.19 -6.97
CA ASP A 30 6.25 -0.19 -8.33
C ASP A 30 7.20 -1.20 -8.97
N GLU A 31 8.51 -1.09 -8.73
CA GLU A 31 9.51 -2.03 -9.26
C GLU A 31 9.31 -3.46 -8.73
N SER A 32 8.79 -3.58 -7.50
CA SER A 32 8.43 -4.86 -6.90
C SER A 32 7.13 -5.43 -7.47
N PHE A 33 6.23 -4.55 -7.92
CA PHE A 33 4.91 -4.86 -8.44
C PHE A 33 4.98 -5.43 -9.88
N TYR A 34 5.67 -4.75 -10.80
CA TYR A 34 5.64 -5.12 -12.24
C TYR A 34 6.09 -6.56 -12.51
N LYS A 35 7.06 -7.07 -11.76
CA LYS A 35 7.61 -8.43 -11.96
C LYS A 35 6.56 -9.56 -11.84
N TRP A 36 5.51 -9.35 -11.06
CA TRP A 36 4.44 -10.35 -10.85
C TRP A 36 3.17 -10.04 -11.61
N GLU A 37 2.92 -8.75 -11.84
CA GLU A 37 1.68 -8.26 -12.41
C GLU A 37 1.42 -8.81 -13.81
N TRP A 38 2.36 -8.70 -14.74
CA TRP A 38 2.17 -9.24 -16.09
C TRP A 38 1.98 -10.77 -16.08
N ALA A 39 2.62 -11.50 -15.15
CA ALA A 39 2.44 -12.95 -15.01
C ALA A 39 1.02 -13.32 -14.51
N ILE A 40 0.49 -12.55 -13.54
CA ILE A 40 -0.89 -12.71 -13.05
C ILE A 40 -1.89 -12.40 -14.17
N CYS A 41 -1.66 -11.33 -14.92
CA CYS A 41 -2.51 -10.94 -16.05
C CYS A 41 -2.48 -11.97 -17.18
N ILE A 42 -1.32 -12.54 -17.53
CA ILE A 42 -1.22 -13.66 -18.50
C ILE A 42 -1.94 -14.91 -17.99
N GLY A 43 -1.79 -15.23 -16.70
CA GLY A 43 -2.50 -16.35 -16.08
C GLY A 43 -4.02 -16.18 -16.20
N ALA A 44 -4.53 -14.99 -15.89
CA ALA A 44 -5.95 -14.65 -16.04
C ALA A 44 -6.41 -14.69 -17.51
N LEU A 45 -5.63 -14.12 -18.44
CA LEU A 45 -5.90 -14.15 -19.88
C LEU A 45 -6.02 -15.59 -20.40
N SER A 46 -5.05 -16.43 -20.05
CA SER A 46 -5.04 -17.86 -20.40
C SER A 46 -6.27 -18.58 -19.85
N ALA A 47 -6.64 -18.26 -18.60
CA ALA A 47 -7.80 -18.84 -17.95
C ALA A 47 -9.11 -18.41 -18.64
N VAL A 48 -9.25 -17.13 -19.03
CA VAL A 48 -10.40 -16.65 -19.81
C VAL A 48 -10.48 -17.36 -21.16
N GLY A 49 -9.35 -17.48 -21.88
CA GLY A 49 -9.28 -18.18 -23.16
C GLY A 49 -9.73 -19.64 -23.06
N VAL A 50 -9.26 -20.37 -22.04
CA VAL A 50 -9.68 -21.76 -21.78
C VAL A 50 -11.18 -21.84 -21.50
N VAL A 51 -11.75 -20.92 -20.71
CA VAL A 51 -13.20 -20.91 -20.41
C VAL A 51 -14.02 -20.62 -21.67
N LEU A 52 -13.63 -19.64 -22.49
CA LEU A 52 -14.31 -19.31 -23.74
C LEU A 52 -14.28 -20.47 -24.73
N LEU A 53 -13.13 -21.14 -24.88
CA LEU A 53 -12.99 -22.33 -25.72
C LEU A 53 -13.82 -23.51 -25.22
N HIS A 54 -13.85 -23.74 -23.90
CA HIS A 54 -14.63 -24.82 -23.31
C HIS A 54 -16.14 -24.57 -23.42
N ASN A 55 -16.58 -23.32 -23.24
CA ASN A 55 -17.99 -22.98 -23.35
C ASN A 55 -18.51 -23.10 -24.79
N ARG A 56 -17.71 -22.74 -25.80
CA ARG A 56 -18.04 -23.03 -27.21
C ARG A 56 -18.28 -24.52 -27.46
N ARG A 57 -17.56 -25.39 -26.77
CA ARG A 57 -17.65 -26.86 -26.93
C ARG A 57 -18.76 -27.53 -26.10
N ARG A 58 -19.10 -26.99 -24.92
CA ARG A 58 -19.97 -27.69 -23.94
C ARG A 58 -21.21 -26.90 -23.45
N ARG A 59 -21.38 -25.63 -23.83
CA ARG A 59 -22.49 -24.75 -23.36
C ARG A 59 -22.66 -24.72 -21.83
N GLU A 60 -21.57 -24.76 -21.06
CA GLU A 60 -21.60 -24.67 -19.58
C GLU A 60 -21.67 -23.21 -19.09
N GLU A 61 -22.88 -22.67 -18.90
CA GLU A 61 -23.07 -21.28 -18.43
C GLU A 61 -22.58 -20.99 -17.00
N SER A 62 -22.51 -22.01 -16.15
CA SER A 62 -22.18 -21.88 -14.72
C SER A 62 -20.79 -21.26 -14.48
N ARG A 63 -19.78 -21.66 -15.27
CA ARG A 63 -18.41 -21.12 -15.14
C ARG A 63 -18.32 -19.64 -15.51
N MET A 64 -19.07 -19.20 -16.52
CA MET A 64 -19.08 -17.80 -16.93
C MET A 64 -19.72 -16.88 -15.90
N ARG A 65 -20.77 -17.34 -15.19
CA ARG A 65 -21.37 -16.57 -14.09
C ARG A 65 -20.39 -16.36 -12.95
N GLY A 66 -19.56 -17.35 -12.65
CA GLY A 66 -18.50 -17.24 -11.64
C GLY A 66 -17.49 -16.15 -11.98
N MET A 67 -17.11 -15.96 -13.24
CA MET A 67 -16.08 -14.99 -13.65
C MET A 67 -16.51 -13.52 -13.52
N LEU A 68 -17.83 -13.26 -13.42
CA LEU A 68 -18.41 -11.94 -13.20
C LEU A 68 -18.63 -11.66 -11.71
N HIS A 69 -17.76 -12.20 -10.86
CA HIS A 69 -17.82 -11.97 -9.43
C HIS A 69 -17.67 -10.45 -9.13
N PRO A 70 -18.41 -9.89 -8.16
CA PRO A 70 -18.31 -8.47 -7.80
C PRO A 70 -16.89 -7.96 -7.58
N ALA A 71 -16.02 -8.79 -7.01
CA ALA A 71 -14.61 -8.43 -6.81
C ALA A 71 -13.83 -8.27 -8.14
N VAL A 72 -14.14 -9.07 -9.16
CA VAL A 72 -13.52 -8.97 -10.49
C VAL A 72 -14.03 -7.71 -11.18
N ILE A 73 -15.36 -7.52 -11.21
CA ILE A 73 -15.98 -6.36 -11.86
C ILE A 73 -15.55 -5.07 -11.17
N GLY A 74 -15.56 -5.04 -9.85
CA GLY A 74 -15.17 -3.88 -9.06
C GLY A 74 -13.74 -3.43 -9.34
N SER A 75 -12.79 -4.38 -9.34
CA SER A 75 -11.39 -4.09 -9.66
C SER A 75 -11.20 -3.68 -11.13
N LEU A 76 -11.92 -4.30 -12.08
CA LEU A 76 -11.88 -3.86 -13.49
C LEU A 76 -12.44 -2.44 -13.63
N MET A 77 -13.51 -2.11 -12.92
CA MET A 77 -14.11 -0.79 -12.97
C MET A 77 -13.17 0.27 -12.40
N ALA A 78 -12.51 -0.01 -11.28
CA ALA A 78 -11.46 0.85 -10.74
C ALA A 78 -10.30 1.05 -11.73
N ALA A 79 -9.85 -0.02 -12.40
CA ALA A 79 -8.82 0.07 -13.42
C ALA A 79 -9.24 0.95 -14.61
N LEU A 80 -10.48 0.80 -15.07
CA LEU A 80 -11.04 1.60 -16.15
C LEU A 80 -11.24 3.07 -15.76
N LEU A 81 -11.59 3.36 -14.51
CA LEU A 81 -11.68 4.74 -14.02
C LEU A 81 -10.31 5.43 -14.08
N TYR A 82 -9.25 4.78 -13.57
CA TYR A 82 -7.88 5.29 -13.73
C TYR A 82 -7.42 5.35 -15.18
N GLY A 83 -7.84 4.41 -16.04
CA GLY A 83 -7.56 4.48 -17.47
C GLY A 83 -8.26 5.65 -18.16
N SER A 84 -9.47 6.02 -17.70
CA SER A 84 -10.26 7.11 -18.28
C SER A 84 -9.68 8.50 -18.00
N THR A 85 -8.85 8.65 -16.96
CA THR A 85 -8.19 9.94 -16.66
C THR A 85 -7.23 10.37 -17.77
N LEU A 86 -6.73 9.41 -18.56
CA LEU A 86 -5.90 9.67 -19.75
C LEU A 86 -6.62 10.49 -20.83
N LEU A 87 -7.96 10.59 -20.76
CA LEU A 87 -8.78 11.40 -21.68
C LEU A 87 -8.88 12.88 -21.26
N HIS A 88 -8.37 13.23 -20.07
CA HIS A 88 -8.57 14.54 -19.44
C HIS A 88 -7.28 15.16 -18.88
N ASP A 89 -6.16 14.98 -19.58
CA ASP A 89 -4.84 15.58 -19.27
C ASP A 89 -4.41 15.40 -17.80
N PRO A 90 -4.11 14.16 -17.38
CA PRO A 90 -3.73 13.89 -15.99
C PRO A 90 -2.40 14.56 -15.65
N VAL A 91 -2.20 14.87 -14.37
CA VAL A 91 -0.94 15.49 -13.90
C VAL A 91 0.26 14.57 -14.12
N SER A 92 0.05 13.26 -14.00
CA SER A 92 1.02 12.24 -14.39
C SER A 92 0.32 11.13 -15.18
N VAL A 93 0.69 11.02 -16.46
CA VAL A 93 0.28 9.88 -17.30
C VAL A 93 0.83 8.58 -16.72
N LEU A 94 2.06 8.57 -16.23
CA LEU A 94 2.66 7.40 -15.61
C LEU A 94 1.92 6.99 -14.32
N GLY A 95 1.58 7.95 -13.46
CA GLY A 95 0.79 7.70 -12.24
C GLY A 95 -0.56 7.06 -12.54
N SER A 96 -1.31 7.62 -13.49
CA SER A 96 -2.61 7.06 -13.94
C SER A 96 -2.47 5.64 -14.50
N LEU A 97 -1.45 5.40 -15.33
CA LEU A 97 -1.17 4.08 -15.90
C LEU A 97 -0.80 3.06 -14.82
N LYS A 98 0.02 3.44 -13.82
CA LYS A 98 0.39 2.57 -12.69
C LYS A 98 -0.83 2.16 -11.88
N GLN A 99 -1.71 3.10 -11.54
CA GLN A 99 -2.92 2.80 -10.78
C GLN A 99 -3.87 1.90 -11.58
N ALA A 100 -4.10 2.20 -12.87
CA ALA A 100 -4.89 1.34 -13.74
C ALA A 100 -4.33 -0.09 -13.80
N LEU A 101 -3.01 -0.21 -13.96
CA LEU A 101 -2.30 -1.48 -13.99
C LEU A 101 -2.48 -2.29 -12.69
N ARG A 102 -2.33 -1.65 -11.53
CA ARG A 102 -2.55 -2.28 -10.21
C ARG A 102 -3.94 -2.90 -10.11
N TYR A 103 -4.98 -2.13 -10.47
CA TYR A 103 -6.35 -2.62 -10.41
C TYR A 103 -6.66 -3.70 -11.48
N PHE A 104 -6.02 -3.68 -12.65
CA PHE A 104 -6.08 -4.80 -13.60
C PHE A 104 -5.46 -6.07 -13.02
N THR A 105 -4.35 -5.97 -12.28
CA THR A 105 -3.75 -7.12 -11.58
C THR A 105 -4.68 -7.67 -10.51
N TYR A 106 -5.29 -6.79 -9.72
CA TYR A 106 -6.24 -7.16 -8.68
C TYR A 106 -7.47 -7.86 -9.27
N ALA A 107 -7.99 -7.38 -10.41
CA ALA A 107 -9.04 -8.04 -11.15
C ALA A 107 -8.63 -9.42 -11.67
N ALA A 108 -7.43 -9.52 -12.25
CA ALA A 108 -6.87 -10.78 -12.75
C ALA A 108 -6.70 -11.81 -11.62
N PHE A 109 -6.19 -11.38 -10.46
CA PHE A 109 -6.06 -12.22 -9.29
C PHE A 109 -7.41 -12.68 -8.72
N ALA A 110 -8.37 -11.76 -8.56
CA ALA A 110 -9.72 -12.10 -8.11
C ALA A 110 -10.39 -13.10 -9.06
N LEU A 111 -10.15 -12.98 -10.36
CA LEU A 111 -10.66 -13.92 -11.36
C LEU A 111 -10.04 -15.31 -11.19
N LEU A 112 -8.72 -15.39 -11.03
CA LEU A 112 -8.02 -16.66 -10.79
C LEU A 112 -8.53 -17.32 -9.51
N LEU A 113 -8.64 -16.56 -8.42
CA LEU A 113 -9.21 -17.05 -7.17
C LEU A 113 -10.61 -17.63 -7.36
N GLN A 114 -11.47 -16.92 -8.09
CA GLN A 114 -12.83 -17.35 -8.33
C GLN A 114 -12.92 -18.61 -9.22
N LEU A 115 -12.01 -18.77 -10.18
CA LEU A 115 -11.94 -19.97 -11.01
C LEU A 115 -11.45 -21.20 -10.21
N PHE A 116 -10.44 -21.01 -9.36
CA PHE A 116 -9.87 -22.09 -8.55
C PHE A 116 -10.73 -22.42 -7.32
N PHE A 117 -11.37 -21.43 -6.69
CA PHE A 117 -11.94 -21.56 -5.35
C PHE A 117 -13.39 -21.05 -5.21
N GLY A 118 -14.00 -20.55 -6.28
CA GLY A 118 -15.35 -19.94 -6.24
C GLY A 118 -16.51 -20.90 -5.98
N SER A 119 -16.25 -22.14 -5.55
CA SER A 119 -17.29 -23.11 -5.15
C SER A 119 -17.06 -23.59 -3.71
N PRO A 120 -18.14 -23.90 -2.95
CA PRO A 120 -18.04 -24.28 -1.54
C PRO A 120 -17.08 -25.44 -1.28
N GLU A 121 -17.00 -26.41 -2.20
CA GLU A 121 -16.16 -27.61 -2.05
C GLU A 121 -14.67 -27.31 -2.21
N LYS A 122 -14.32 -26.26 -2.97
CA LYS A 122 -12.93 -25.90 -3.27
C LYS A 122 -12.37 -24.89 -2.28
N ARG A 123 -13.22 -24.24 -1.49
CA ARG A 123 -12.84 -23.23 -0.48
C ARG A 123 -11.79 -23.72 0.52
N ALA A 124 -11.77 -25.01 0.84
CA ALA A 124 -10.76 -25.59 1.71
C ALA A 124 -9.32 -25.39 1.18
N GLY A 125 -9.13 -25.40 -0.14
CA GLY A 125 -7.83 -25.12 -0.77
C GLY A 125 -7.37 -23.69 -0.54
N LEU A 126 -8.27 -22.71 -0.73
CA LEU A 126 -7.98 -21.31 -0.43
C LEU A 126 -7.70 -21.08 1.07
N SER A 127 -8.45 -21.76 1.94
CA SER A 127 -8.20 -21.74 3.39
C SER A 127 -6.79 -22.23 3.73
N ALA A 128 -6.31 -23.29 3.06
CA ALA A 128 -4.98 -23.83 3.28
C ALA A 128 -3.90 -22.85 2.76
N ALA A 129 -4.12 -22.27 1.58
CA ALA A 129 -3.20 -21.28 1.00
C ALA A 129 -3.03 -20.04 1.89
N LEU A 130 -4.14 -19.51 2.42
CA LEU A 130 -4.13 -18.35 3.31
C LEU A 130 -3.52 -18.66 4.68
N GLN A 131 -3.79 -19.83 5.26
CA GLN A 131 -3.13 -20.24 6.52
C GLN A 131 -1.62 -20.40 6.33
N ALA A 132 -1.19 -21.02 5.22
CA ALA A 132 0.23 -21.14 4.89
C ALA A 132 0.89 -19.77 4.72
N SER A 133 0.25 -18.85 3.97
CA SER A 133 0.75 -17.49 3.80
C SER A 133 0.83 -16.72 5.12
N GLY A 134 -0.23 -16.74 5.93
CA GLY A 134 -0.24 -16.04 7.21
C GLY A 134 0.85 -16.56 8.14
N MET A 135 1.01 -17.89 8.21
CA MET A 135 2.06 -18.52 9.01
C MET A 135 3.47 -18.16 8.52
N ALA A 136 3.68 -18.07 7.20
CA ALA A 136 4.96 -17.63 6.65
C ALA A 136 5.24 -16.16 6.99
N VAL A 137 4.25 -15.26 6.85
CA VAL A 137 4.41 -13.84 7.18
C VAL A 137 4.73 -13.66 8.66
N ALA A 138 3.94 -14.26 9.56
CA ALA A 138 4.15 -14.16 11.00
C ALA A 138 5.42 -14.89 11.44
N GLY A 139 5.66 -16.10 10.94
CA GLY A 139 6.81 -16.92 11.27
C GLY A 139 8.13 -16.27 10.84
N CYS A 140 8.21 -15.73 9.62
CA CYS A 140 9.39 -14.98 9.18
C CYS A 140 9.58 -13.70 10.00
N ALA A 141 8.50 -12.95 10.29
CA ALA A 141 8.58 -11.77 11.14
C ALA A 141 9.16 -12.10 12.53
N LEU A 142 8.67 -13.17 13.17
CA LEU A 142 9.18 -13.64 14.46
C LEU A 142 10.60 -14.19 14.34
N ALA A 143 10.95 -14.93 13.29
CA ALA A 143 12.33 -15.38 13.06
C ALA A 143 13.29 -14.17 12.96
N GLY A 144 12.86 -13.08 12.32
CA GLY A 144 13.60 -11.82 12.30
C GLY A 144 13.73 -11.17 13.67
N TRP A 145 12.63 -11.08 14.41
CA TRP A 145 12.63 -10.57 15.79
C TRP A 145 13.57 -11.35 16.72
N MET A 146 13.62 -12.66 16.56
CA MET A 146 14.43 -13.56 17.37
C MET A 146 15.90 -13.65 16.90
N GLY A 147 16.24 -13.08 15.74
CA GLY A 147 17.59 -13.06 15.18
C GLY A 147 17.97 -14.26 14.31
N ALA A 148 17.02 -15.15 13.97
CA ALA A 148 17.24 -16.28 13.06
C ALA A 148 17.18 -15.90 11.57
N LEU A 149 16.58 -14.75 11.25
CA LEU A 149 16.48 -14.23 9.89
C LEU A 149 16.91 -12.76 9.87
N SER A 150 17.58 -12.33 8.80
CA SER A 150 17.89 -10.93 8.57
C SER A 150 17.21 -10.40 7.30
N PHE A 151 16.67 -9.19 7.39
CA PHE A 151 16.13 -8.46 6.25
C PHE A 151 16.25 -6.96 6.52
N PRO A 152 16.57 -6.12 5.52
CA PRO A 152 16.75 -4.69 5.73
C PRO A 152 15.53 -4.06 6.42
N SER A 153 15.75 -3.24 7.44
CA SER A 153 14.68 -2.50 8.16
C SER A 153 13.53 -3.39 8.66
N MET A 154 13.82 -4.63 9.03
CA MET A 154 12.84 -5.58 9.57
C MET A 154 12.46 -5.26 11.01
N ILE A 155 13.35 -4.58 11.73
CA ILE A 155 13.11 -4.02 13.07
C ILE A 155 13.37 -2.52 12.99
N MET A 156 12.39 -1.73 13.42
CA MET A 156 12.52 -0.28 13.56
C MET A 156 12.89 0.05 15.00
N THR A 157 14.10 0.52 15.22
CA THR A 157 14.56 1.01 16.52
C THR A 157 14.44 2.52 16.62
N THR A 158 14.06 3.04 17.78
CA THR A 158 13.90 4.48 18.01
C THR A 158 14.01 4.80 19.49
N GLU A 159 14.62 5.94 19.81
CA GLU A 159 14.66 6.49 21.17
C GLU A 159 13.41 7.33 21.49
N ASP A 160 12.58 7.64 20.48
CA ASP A 160 11.35 8.40 20.69
C ASP A 160 10.24 7.49 21.26
N GLY A 161 9.95 7.69 22.56
CA GLY A 161 8.88 6.99 23.29
C GLY A 161 7.49 7.15 22.66
N ARG A 162 7.27 8.17 21.83
CA ARG A 162 6.02 8.33 21.06
C ARG A 162 5.94 7.34 19.91
N LEU A 163 7.08 6.98 19.33
CA LEU A 163 7.17 6.05 18.20
C LEU A 163 7.25 4.60 18.65
N SER A 164 7.94 4.28 19.74
CA SER A 164 7.96 2.94 20.34
C SER A 164 7.91 2.95 21.88
N ALA A 165 7.11 2.07 22.49
CA ALA A 165 7.04 1.94 23.95
C ALA A 165 8.26 1.23 24.54
N VAL A 166 8.83 0.27 23.82
CA VAL A 166 10.03 -0.47 24.27
C VAL A 166 11.30 -0.07 23.54
N GLY A 167 11.22 0.79 22.51
CA GLY A 167 12.35 1.25 21.71
C GLY A 167 12.64 0.43 20.44
N ALA A 168 11.88 -0.64 20.20
CA ALA A 168 11.96 -1.47 19.00
C ALA A 168 10.57 -1.94 18.54
N ARG A 169 10.34 -1.92 17.22
CA ARG A 169 9.07 -2.34 16.60
C ARG A 169 9.30 -3.31 15.47
N LEU A 170 8.51 -4.39 15.46
CA LEU A 170 8.57 -5.39 14.42
C LEU A 170 7.91 -4.88 13.13
N ALA A 171 8.68 -4.83 12.04
CA ALA A 171 8.24 -4.38 10.72
C ALA A 171 8.14 -5.54 9.71
N GLY A 172 8.86 -6.65 9.95
CA GLY A 172 8.85 -7.83 9.07
C GLY A 172 9.36 -7.51 7.66
N PHE A 173 9.02 -8.36 6.69
CA PHE A 173 9.39 -8.12 5.29
C PHE A 173 8.72 -6.89 4.67
N VAL A 174 7.58 -6.47 5.22
CA VAL A 174 6.86 -5.29 4.72
C VAL A 174 7.52 -3.97 5.13
N GLN A 175 8.50 -4.00 6.06
CA GLN A 175 9.27 -2.85 6.53
C GLN A 175 8.42 -1.71 7.11
N TYR A 176 7.17 -2.01 7.47
CA TYR A 176 6.24 -1.04 8.02
C TYR A 176 5.44 -1.66 9.18
N PRO A 177 5.77 -1.34 10.44
CA PRO A 177 5.17 -1.98 11.61
C PRO A 177 3.64 -1.87 11.66
N ASN A 178 3.08 -0.70 11.30
CA ASN A 178 1.63 -0.49 11.37
C ASN A 178 0.88 -1.45 10.45
N PHE A 179 1.30 -1.56 9.19
CA PHE A 179 0.71 -2.47 8.22
C PHE A 179 0.89 -3.94 8.61
N LEU A 180 2.08 -4.35 9.07
CA LEU A 180 2.28 -5.70 9.59
C LEU A 180 1.34 -6.01 10.76
N GLY A 181 1.14 -5.05 11.65
CA GLY A 181 0.18 -5.13 12.75
C GLY A 181 -1.25 -5.36 12.27
N ALA A 182 -1.70 -4.60 11.25
CA ALA A 182 -3.02 -4.75 10.65
C ALA A 182 -3.22 -6.15 10.03
N VAL A 183 -2.22 -6.63 9.27
CA VAL A 183 -2.21 -7.97 8.68
C VAL A 183 -2.29 -9.05 9.77
N ALA A 184 -1.45 -8.96 10.81
CA ALA A 184 -1.44 -9.91 11.91
C ALA A 184 -2.76 -9.90 12.69
N ALA A 185 -3.33 -8.72 12.96
CA ALA A 185 -4.65 -8.58 13.57
C ALA A 185 -5.77 -9.22 12.75
N ALA A 186 -5.74 -9.05 11.42
CA ALA A 186 -6.76 -9.63 10.55
C ALA A 186 -6.64 -11.17 10.50
N TYR A 187 -5.41 -11.71 10.40
CA TYR A 187 -5.17 -13.15 10.51
C TYR A 187 -5.53 -13.71 11.89
N LEU A 188 -5.32 -12.96 12.97
CA LEU A 188 -5.74 -13.32 14.33
C LEU A 188 -7.26 -13.51 14.39
N VAL A 189 -8.03 -12.51 13.96
CA VAL A 189 -9.50 -12.59 13.93
C VAL A 189 -9.97 -13.74 13.04
N TRP A 190 -9.32 -13.94 11.88
CA TRP A 190 -9.62 -15.05 10.99
C TRP A 190 -9.34 -16.42 11.64
N SER A 191 -8.22 -16.57 12.36
CA SER A 191 -7.89 -17.81 13.09
C SER A 191 -8.95 -18.14 14.16
N GLY A 192 -9.48 -17.12 14.85
CA GLY A 192 -10.62 -17.28 15.76
C GLY A 192 -11.86 -17.83 15.07
N LEU A 193 -12.17 -17.35 13.86
CA LEU A 193 -13.30 -17.87 13.07
C LEU A 193 -13.06 -19.31 12.62
N LEU A 194 -11.83 -19.69 12.28
CA LEU A 194 -11.47 -21.07 11.95
C LEU A 194 -11.61 -22.00 13.17
N LEU A 195 -11.18 -21.56 14.36
CA LEU A 195 -11.36 -22.29 15.62
C LEU A 195 -12.84 -22.54 15.93
N LEU A 196 -13.70 -21.53 15.76
CA LEU A 196 -15.15 -21.69 15.93
C LEU A 196 -15.76 -22.71 14.96
N ARG A 197 -15.29 -22.71 13.71
CA ARG A 197 -15.81 -23.56 12.64
C ARG A 197 -15.21 -24.96 12.60
N ALA A 198 -14.24 -25.25 13.46
CA ALA A 198 -13.61 -26.56 13.51
C ALA A 198 -14.65 -27.62 13.93
N ASP A 199 -14.92 -28.54 13.00
CA ASP A 199 -15.80 -29.69 13.17
C ASP A 199 -15.07 -30.92 13.74
N THR A 200 -13.73 -30.90 13.69
CA THR A 200 -12.85 -31.99 14.08
C THR A 200 -11.68 -31.47 14.90
N TYR A 201 -11.16 -32.28 15.83
CA TYR A 201 -9.99 -31.90 16.63
C TYR A 201 -8.76 -31.62 15.77
N LYS A 202 -8.59 -32.32 14.64
CA LYS A 202 -7.50 -32.05 13.68
C LYS A 202 -7.59 -30.63 13.10
N ARG A 203 -8.78 -30.20 12.65
CA ARG A 203 -8.98 -28.83 12.14
C ARG A 203 -8.86 -27.79 13.24
N LEU A 204 -9.29 -28.11 14.47
CA LEU A 204 -9.10 -27.23 15.63
C LEU A 204 -7.61 -27.01 15.89
N MET A 205 -6.80 -28.08 15.88
CA MET A 205 -5.36 -27.98 16.07
C MET A 205 -4.69 -27.20 14.94
N LEU A 206 -5.06 -27.45 13.68
CA LEU A 206 -4.52 -26.67 12.57
C LEU A 206 -4.86 -25.17 12.68
N ALA A 207 -6.09 -24.85 13.07
CA ALA A 207 -6.54 -23.47 13.26
C ALA A 207 -5.87 -22.78 14.46
N SER A 208 -5.47 -23.53 15.51
CA SER A 208 -4.87 -22.96 16.72
C SER A 208 -3.40 -22.56 16.55
N ILE A 209 -2.65 -23.18 15.63
CA ILE A 209 -1.21 -22.92 15.42
C ILE A 209 -0.95 -21.43 15.17
N GLY A 210 -1.84 -20.74 14.46
CA GLY A 210 -1.70 -19.32 14.13
C GLY A 210 -2.08 -18.34 15.24
N ALA A 211 -2.95 -18.73 16.16
CA ALA A 211 -3.59 -17.76 17.07
C ALA A 211 -2.58 -16.99 17.94
N VAL A 212 -1.61 -17.69 18.54
CA VAL A 212 -0.58 -17.07 19.39
C VAL A 212 0.46 -16.30 18.57
N PRO A 213 1.05 -16.86 17.49
CA PRO A 213 1.96 -16.10 16.62
C PRO A 213 1.36 -14.81 16.06
N TYR A 214 0.09 -14.82 15.63
CA TYR A 214 -0.56 -13.61 15.09
C TYR A 214 -0.74 -12.53 16.16
N LEU A 215 -1.18 -12.90 17.36
CA LEU A 215 -1.28 -11.93 18.45
C LEU A 215 0.11 -11.40 18.86
N LEU A 216 1.12 -12.27 18.95
CA LEU A 216 2.48 -11.87 19.29
C LEU A 216 3.03 -10.85 18.28
N VAL A 217 2.94 -11.14 16.98
CA VAL A 217 3.35 -10.18 15.93
C VAL A 217 2.57 -8.87 16.05
N CYS A 218 1.25 -8.94 16.25
CA CYS A 218 0.42 -7.75 16.43
C CYS A 218 0.89 -6.89 17.61
N LEU A 219 1.25 -7.50 18.75
CA LEU A 219 1.79 -6.78 19.90
C LEU A 219 3.18 -6.19 19.63
N LEU A 220 4.10 -6.97 19.04
CA LEU A 220 5.48 -6.53 18.74
C LEU A 220 5.55 -5.39 17.70
N THR A 221 4.53 -5.22 16.87
CA THR A 221 4.45 -4.08 15.93
C THR A 221 4.14 -2.74 16.64
N GLU A 222 3.62 -2.82 17.85
CA GLU A 222 3.12 -1.69 18.63
C GLU A 222 2.15 -0.77 17.85
N SER A 223 1.36 -1.33 16.93
CA SER A 223 0.36 -0.58 16.16
C SER A 223 -0.93 -0.40 16.96
N ARG A 224 -1.13 0.80 17.51
CA ARG A 224 -2.36 1.18 18.24
C ARG A 224 -3.61 1.00 17.39
N GLY A 225 -3.51 1.37 16.11
CA GLY A 225 -4.58 1.20 15.12
C GLY A 225 -4.96 -0.27 14.96
N ALA A 226 -3.98 -1.16 14.88
CA ALA A 226 -4.22 -2.59 14.68
C ALA A 226 -4.83 -3.24 15.92
N TRP A 227 -4.36 -2.85 17.12
CA TRP A 227 -4.92 -3.31 18.39
C TRP A 227 -6.39 -2.90 18.54
N LEU A 228 -6.70 -1.63 18.23
CA LEU A 228 -8.06 -1.11 18.28
C LEU A 228 -8.96 -1.81 17.25
N ALA A 229 -8.51 -1.96 16.00
CA ALA A 229 -9.25 -2.66 14.95
C ALA A 229 -9.51 -4.13 15.32
N ALA A 230 -8.52 -4.84 15.89
CA ALA A 230 -8.68 -6.21 16.38
C ALA A 230 -9.70 -6.29 17.53
N ALA A 231 -9.64 -5.37 18.49
CA ALA A 231 -10.55 -5.30 19.62
C ALA A 231 -11.99 -5.04 19.16
N ILE A 232 -12.21 -4.08 18.26
CA ILE A 232 -13.52 -3.80 17.66
C ILE A 232 -14.05 -5.01 16.91
N ALA A 233 -13.22 -5.68 16.09
CA ALA A 233 -13.63 -6.88 15.38
C ALA A 233 -13.97 -8.04 16.34
N TRP A 234 -13.21 -8.19 17.43
CA TRP A 234 -13.49 -9.19 18.47
C TRP A 234 -14.81 -8.92 19.19
N LEU A 235 -15.06 -7.68 19.62
CA LEU A 235 -16.30 -7.27 20.28
C LEU A 235 -17.51 -7.41 19.34
N THR A 236 -17.34 -7.05 18.07
CA THR A 236 -18.37 -7.22 17.05
C THR A 236 -18.69 -8.71 16.86
N GLY A 237 -17.68 -9.57 16.77
CA GLY A 237 -17.86 -11.02 16.72
C GLY A 237 -18.60 -11.55 17.96
N PHE A 238 -18.22 -11.12 19.15
CA PHE A 238 -18.88 -11.50 20.39
C PHE A 238 -20.37 -11.10 20.42
N ALA A 239 -20.69 -9.88 19.94
CA ALA A 239 -22.06 -9.38 19.84
C ALA A 239 -22.89 -10.15 18.81
N MET A 240 -22.31 -10.48 17.65
CA MET A 240 -22.98 -11.20 16.56
C MET A 240 -23.25 -12.67 16.88
N LEU A 241 -22.36 -13.33 17.63
CA LEU A 241 -22.47 -14.74 18.01
C LEU A 241 -23.48 -14.93 19.15
N ARG A 242 -24.06 -16.12 19.26
CA ARG A 242 -25.03 -16.48 20.31
C ARG A 242 -24.74 -17.87 20.88
N GLY A 243 -25.26 -18.15 22.07
CA GLY A 243 -25.21 -19.48 22.67
C GLY A 243 -23.79 -19.99 22.91
N LYS A 244 -23.54 -21.26 22.56
CA LYS A 244 -22.23 -21.91 22.78
C LYS A 244 -21.11 -21.25 21.95
N GLU A 245 -21.41 -20.74 20.75
CA GLU A 245 -20.42 -20.06 19.91
C GLU A 245 -19.90 -18.77 20.55
N ARG A 246 -20.77 -18.02 21.23
CA ARG A 246 -20.35 -16.82 21.99
C ARG A 246 -19.41 -17.18 23.14
N CYS A 247 -19.72 -18.24 23.88
CA CYS A 247 -18.84 -18.76 24.93
C CYS A 247 -17.50 -19.23 24.35
N ALA A 248 -17.52 -19.91 23.21
CA ALA A 248 -16.32 -20.38 22.52
C ALA A 248 -15.43 -19.20 22.09
N TRP A 249 -16.02 -18.17 21.48
CA TRP A 249 -15.32 -16.96 21.08
C TRP A 249 -14.63 -16.26 22.26
N ALA A 250 -15.33 -16.18 23.40
CA ALA A 250 -14.78 -15.62 24.63
C ALA A 250 -13.61 -16.46 25.19
N LEU A 251 -13.78 -17.78 25.30
CA LEU A 251 -12.78 -18.67 25.87
C LEU A 251 -11.55 -18.80 24.97
N TYR A 252 -11.73 -18.99 23.66
CA TYR A 252 -10.62 -19.03 22.72
C TYR A 252 -9.90 -17.68 22.67
N GLY A 253 -10.63 -16.56 22.59
CA GLY A 253 -10.03 -15.22 22.62
C GLY A 253 -9.25 -14.94 23.91
N GLY A 254 -9.80 -15.30 25.06
CA GLY A 254 -9.14 -15.15 26.36
C GLY A 254 -7.88 -16.00 26.48
N TRP A 255 -7.94 -17.27 26.04
CA TRP A 255 -6.75 -18.14 26.02
C TRP A 255 -5.67 -17.61 25.07
N THR A 256 -6.04 -17.16 23.88
CA THR A 256 -5.11 -16.49 22.96
C THR A 256 -4.47 -15.27 23.62
N LEU A 257 -5.25 -14.44 24.30
CA LEU A 257 -4.77 -13.22 24.96
C LEU A 257 -3.72 -13.54 26.04
N VAL A 258 -3.98 -14.54 26.89
CA VAL A 258 -3.03 -14.95 27.94
C VAL A 258 -1.73 -15.48 27.31
N CYS A 259 -1.83 -16.43 26.37
CA CYS A 259 -0.65 -17.01 25.73
C CYS A 259 0.14 -15.97 24.91
N GLY A 260 -0.54 -15.07 24.21
CA GLY A 260 0.10 -14.00 23.44
C GLY A 260 0.79 -12.96 24.32
N SER A 261 0.18 -12.55 25.43
CA SER A 261 0.81 -11.66 26.41
C SER A 261 2.01 -12.32 27.08
N ALA A 262 1.92 -13.62 27.41
CA ALA A 262 3.05 -14.39 27.95
C ALA A 262 4.19 -14.48 26.93
N ALA A 263 3.88 -14.79 25.67
CA ALA A 263 4.87 -14.85 24.60
C ALA A 263 5.52 -13.48 24.37
N TYR A 264 4.75 -12.39 24.39
CA TYR A 264 5.28 -11.03 24.28
C TYR A 264 6.28 -10.74 25.39
N ARG A 265 5.88 -10.97 26.66
CA ARG A 265 6.77 -10.78 27.81
C ARG A 265 8.06 -11.59 27.68
N ALA A 266 7.95 -12.82 27.16
CA ALA A 266 9.10 -13.71 27.00
C ALA A 266 10.11 -13.22 25.95
N VAL A 267 9.70 -12.45 24.93
CA VAL A 267 10.57 -12.13 23.78
C VAL A 267 10.73 -10.65 23.48
N VAL A 268 10.04 -9.75 24.18
CA VAL A 268 10.07 -8.30 23.90
C VAL A 268 11.49 -7.72 23.94
N GLY A 269 12.37 -8.25 24.78
CA GLY A 269 13.76 -7.81 24.87
C GLY A 269 14.65 -8.24 23.69
N ALA A 270 14.20 -9.16 22.83
CA ALA A 270 15.01 -9.66 21.71
C ALA A 270 15.20 -8.61 20.62
N GLY A 271 14.20 -7.77 20.36
CA GLY A 271 14.28 -6.73 19.33
C GLY A 271 15.30 -5.62 19.62
N LEU A 272 15.61 -5.39 20.91
CA LEU A 272 16.59 -4.39 21.35
C LEU A 272 18.04 -4.88 21.29
N ARG A 273 18.26 -6.19 21.27
CA ARG A 273 19.59 -6.83 21.18
C ARG A 273 20.05 -7.10 19.75
N GLY A 274 19.25 -6.66 18.78
CA GLY A 274 19.60 -6.73 17.37
C GLY A 274 20.78 -5.86 16.98
N ARG A 275 21.27 -6.04 15.76
CA ARG A 275 22.25 -5.11 15.17
C ARG A 275 21.61 -3.72 15.02
N HIS A 276 22.38 -2.66 15.24
CA HIS A 276 21.92 -1.27 15.09
C HIS A 276 21.50 -0.89 13.66
N ASP A 277 21.72 -1.77 12.68
CA ASP A 277 21.28 -1.61 11.29
C ASP A 277 19.78 -1.99 11.08
N GLY A 278 19.09 -2.46 12.12
CA GLY A 278 17.67 -2.82 12.07
C GLY A 278 17.38 -4.06 11.22
N THR A 279 18.40 -4.87 10.89
CA THR A 279 18.25 -6.03 10.00
C THR A 279 17.64 -7.26 10.69
N GLY A 280 17.69 -7.32 12.02
CA GLY A 280 17.16 -8.43 12.81
C GLY A 280 17.45 -8.23 14.30
N GLY A 281 16.77 -9.00 15.15
CA GLY A 281 16.90 -8.95 16.61
C GLY A 281 17.97 -9.91 17.12
N GLY A 282 17.96 -10.19 18.42
CA GLY A 282 18.95 -11.04 19.07
C GLY A 282 18.39 -11.73 20.32
N ALA A 283 17.56 -12.77 20.13
CA ALA A 283 17.05 -13.57 21.23
C ALA A 283 18.11 -14.53 21.78
N ASN A 284 18.07 -14.78 23.10
CA ASN A 284 18.90 -15.79 23.74
C ASN A 284 18.19 -17.17 23.74
N ALA A 285 18.91 -18.22 24.16
CA ALA A 285 18.39 -19.58 24.17
C ALA A 285 17.15 -19.76 25.06
N GLN A 286 17.07 -19.03 26.19
CA GLN A 286 15.93 -19.09 27.11
C GLN A 286 14.68 -18.50 26.47
N GLU A 287 14.79 -17.39 25.76
CA GLU A 287 13.66 -16.75 25.07
C GLU A 287 13.14 -17.61 23.92
N TRP A 288 14.04 -18.25 23.17
CA TRP A 288 13.68 -19.26 22.17
C TRP A 288 12.90 -20.42 22.79
N LEU A 289 13.43 -21.00 23.87
CA LEU A 289 12.80 -22.12 24.55
C LEU A 289 11.41 -21.74 25.11
N LEU A 290 11.28 -20.58 25.74
CA LEU A 290 10.01 -20.08 26.27
C LEU A 290 8.99 -19.85 25.16
N LEU A 291 9.39 -19.21 24.06
CA LEU A 291 8.50 -18.97 22.93
C LEU A 291 8.00 -20.29 22.32
N LEU A 292 8.90 -21.25 22.10
CA LEU A 292 8.55 -22.57 21.57
C LEU A 292 7.63 -23.34 22.51
N LEU A 293 7.90 -23.31 23.82
CA LEU A 293 7.06 -23.92 24.82
C LEU A 293 5.63 -23.35 24.79
N ILE A 294 5.49 -22.02 24.73
CA ILE A 294 4.18 -21.36 24.68
C ILE A 294 3.44 -21.70 23.39
N ILE A 295 4.11 -21.64 22.23
CA ILE A 295 3.49 -21.96 20.93
C ILE A 295 3.06 -23.43 20.86
N CYS A 296 3.84 -24.36 21.43
CA CYS A 296 3.50 -25.78 21.46
C CYS A 296 2.41 -26.11 22.50
N ALA A 297 2.38 -25.44 23.65
CA ALA A 297 1.40 -25.68 24.70
C ALA A 297 0.02 -25.05 24.40
N ALA A 298 -0.01 -23.92 23.70
CA ALA A 298 -1.27 -23.21 23.44
C ALA A 298 -2.33 -24.06 22.70
N PRO A 299 -2.01 -24.84 21.63
CA PRO A 299 -2.92 -25.79 21.00
C PRO A 299 -3.60 -26.75 21.98
N LEU A 300 -2.87 -27.26 22.99
CA LEU A 300 -3.43 -28.18 23.99
C LEU A 300 -4.49 -27.49 24.86
N GLY A 301 -4.30 -26.20 25.17
CA GLY A 301 -5.31 -25.40 25.86
C GLY A 301 -6.59 -25.22 25.02
N PHE A 302 -6.46 -24.94 23.72
CA PHE A 302 -7.63 -24.89 22.83
C PHE A 302 -8.37 -26.23 22.76
N LEU A 303 -7.64 -27.34 22.73
CA LEU A 303 -8.22 -28.69 22.80
C LEU A 303 -8.99 -28.89 24.11
N GLY A 304 -8.38 -28.54 25.24
CA GLY A 304 -9.01 -28.62 26.56
C GLY A 304 -10.29 -27.79 26.66
N ILE A 305 -10.27 -26.56 26.13
CA ILE A 305 -11.47 -25.69 26.04
C ILE A 305 -12.55 -26.35 25.18
N ARG A 306 -12.19 -26.94 24.03
CA ARG A 306 -13.17 -27.65 23.18
C ARG A 306 -13.80 -28.82 23.92
N MET A 307 -13.00 -29.66 24.57
CA MET A 307 -13.48 -30.80 25.35
C MET A 307 -14.40 -30.36 26.50
N LEU A 308 -14.08 -29.24 27.17
CA LEU A 308 -14.93 -28.64 28.20
C LEU A 308 -16.28 -28.18 27.63
N MET A 309 -16.28 -27.53 26.46
CA MET A 309 -17.50 -27.08 25.78
C MET A 309 -18.41 -28.22 25.33
N ASP A 310 -17.82 -29.31 24.87
CA ASP A 310 -18.54 -30.50 24.41
C ASP A 310 -19.23 -31.20 25.60
N ARG A 311 -18.61 -31.19 26.78
CA ARG A 311 -19.15 -31.80 28.01
C ARG A 311 -20.10 -30.91 28.82
N SER A 312 -20.13 -29.60 28.57
CA SER A 312 -20.84 -28.64 29.43
C SER A 312 -22.16 -28.13 28.83
N GLY A 313 -23.15 -27.94 29.71
CA GLY A 313 -24.40 -27.27 29.39
C GLY A 313 -24.24 -25.75 29.19
N LYS A 314 -25.16 -25.13 28.43
CA LYS A 314 -25.11 -23.71 28.04
C LYS A 314 -25.05 -22.74 29.23
N GLY A 315 -25.78 -23.02 30.33
CA GLY A 315 -25.79 -22.17 31.53
C GLY A 315 -24.42 -22.13 32.22
N ARG A 316 -23.86 -23.31 32.52
CA ARG A 316 -22.51 -23.46 33.10
C ARG A 316 -21.43 -22.83 32.22
N LEU A 317 -21.51 -23.00 30.90
CA LEU A 317 -20.54 -22.40 29.96
C LEU A 317 -20.55 -20.88 29.96
N LYS A 318 -21.70 -20.23 30.17
CA LYS A 318 -21.76 -18.77 30.30
C LYS A 318 -20.99 -18.30 31.53
N GLY A 319 -21.19 -18.93 32.68
CA GLY A 319 -20.48 -18.60 33.92
C GLY A 319 -18.96 -18.79 33.77
N ILE A 320 -18.54 -19.91 33.19
CA ILE A 320 -17.13 -20.19 32.90
C ILE A 320 -16.54 -19.15 31.93
N ALA A 321 -17.24 -18.85 30.83
CA ALA A 321 -16.75 -17.89 29.84
C ALA A 321 -16.55 -16.48 30.43
N TRP A 322 -17.46 -16.03 31.30
CA TRP A 322 -17.30 -14.76 32.00
C TRP A 322 -16.15 -14.79 33.00
N ALA A 323 -16.07 -15.80 33.87
CA ALA A 323 -15.01 -15.91 34.86
C ALA A 323 -13.62 -16.02 34.21
N CYS A 324 -13.46 -16.93 33.25
CA CYS A 324 -12.20 -17.11 32.51
C CYS A 324 -11.87 -15.92 31.62
N GLY A 325 -12.87 -15.25 31.03
CA GLY A 325 -12.66 -14.04 30.23
C GLY A 325 -12.12 -12.88 31.06
N SER A 326 -12.74 -12.62 32.21
CA SER A 326 -12.26 -11.58 33.15
C SER A 326 -10.87 -11.92 33.71
N ALA A 327 -10.65 -13.17 34.11
CA ALA A 327 -9.34 -13.62 34.57
C ALA A 327 -8.27 -13.49 33.47
N ALA A 328 -8.59 -13.86 32.22
CA ALA A 328 -7.67 -13.71 31.10
C ALA A 328 -7.27 -12.25 30.87
N ALA A 329 -8.23 -11.31 30.93
CA ALA A 329 -7.93 -9.89 30.82
C ALA A 329 -6.99 -9.40 31.94
N LEU A 330 -7.25 -9.78 33.19
CA LEU A 330 -6.41 -9.41 34.34
C LEU A 330 -5.00 -10.01 34.24
N VAL A 331 -4.90 -11.29 33.89
CA VAL A 331 -3.60 -11.97 33.71
C VAL A 331 -2.83 -11.32 32.57
N SER A 332 -3.47 -11.00 31.44
CA SER A 332 -2.82 -10.32 30.33
C SER A 332 -2.34 -8.92 30.70
N VAL A 333 -3.07 -8.18 31.54
CA VAL A 333 -2.60 -6.90 32.09
C VAL A 333 -1.34 -7.10 32.94
N ALA A 334 -1.32 -8.12 33.80
CA ALA A 334 -0.15 -8.42 34.63
C ALA A 334 1.07 -8.95 33.84
N LEU A 335 0.84 -9.53 32.65
CA LEU A 335 1.90 -10.04 31.79
C LEU A 335 2.52 -8.97 30.89
N LEU A 336 1.75 -7.96 30.47
CA LEU A 336 2.27 -6.90 29.61
C LEU A 336 3.07 -5.85 30.42
N PRO A 337 4.24 -5.38 29.91
CA PRO A 337 5.02 -4.33 30.57
C PRO A 337 4.27 -3.01 30.69
N GLU A 338 4.57 -2.23 31.73
CA GLU A 338 3.92 -0.95 32.00
C GLU A 338 4.03 0.06 30.84
N THR A 339 5.15 0.03 30.12
CA THR A 339 5.40 0.90 28.97
C THR A 339 4.36 0.73 27.85
N ILE A 340 3.81 -0.48 27.69
CA ILE A 340 2.76 -0.75 26.69
C ILE A 340 1.45 -0.05 27.07
N PHE A 341 1.14 0.10 28.36
CA PHE A 341 -0.04 0.86 28.80
C PHE A 341 0.14 2.36 28.59
N GLY A 342 1.36 2.89 28.71
CA GLY A 342 1.65 4.28 28.32
C GLY A 342 1.30 4.56 26.86
N ARG A 343 1.52 3.57 25.98
CA ARG A 343 1.14 3.65 24.56
C ARG A 343 -0.38 3.61 24.34
N LEU A 344 -1.13 2.91 25.20
CA LEU A 344 -2.60 2.90 25.19
C LEU A 344 -3.18 4.19 25.78
N GLY A 345 -2.58 4.78 26.82
CA GLY A 345 -3.06 6.03 27.43
C GLY A 345 -2.99 7.26 26.51
N GLY A 346 -2.13 7.22 25.48
CA GLY A 346 -1.95 8.29 24.49
C GLY A 346 -3.09 8.49 23.48
N PHE A 347 -4.25 7.81 23.63
CA PHE A 347 -5.43 8.09 22.78
C PHE A 347 -6.02 9.50 23.01
N GLY A 348 -5.73 10.15 24.15
CA GLY A 348 -6.30 11.46 24.50
C GLY A 348 -5.33 12.64 24.66
N GLY A 349 -4.04 12.42 24.95
CA GLY A 349 -3.14 13.49 25.44
C GLY A 349 -2.10 14.04 24.46
N ASP A 350 -1.44 13.17 23.67
CA ASP A 350 -0.26 13.54 22.86
C ASP A 350 -0.42 13.19 21.37
N ALA A 351 -1.66 12.90 20.93
CA ALA A 351 -2.01 12.62 19.53
C ALA A 351 -1.82 13.83 18.58
N TYR A 352 -1.43 14.98 19.10
CA TYR A 352 -1.34 16.25 18.39
C TYR A 352 -0.24 16.30 17.31
N SER A 353 0.85 15.53 17.41
CA SER A 353 1.92 15.59 16.39
C SER A 353 1.53 14.92 15.06
N THR A 354 0.82 13.78 15.10
CA THR A 354 0.38 13.06 13.89
C THR A 354 -0.96 13.58 13.37
N ALA A 355 -1.91 13.92 14.25
CA ALA A 355 -3.20 14.49 13.85
C ALA A 355 -3.08 15.94 13.36
N GLY A 356 -2.18 16.74 13.97
CA GLY A 356 -1.88 18.11 13.54
C GLY A 356 -1.26 18.16 12.15
N ALA A 357 -0.28 17.30 11.87
CA ALA A 357 0.32 17.15 10.53
C ALA A 357 -0.72 16.71 9.48
N ARG A 358 -1.62 15.78 9.82
CA ARG A 358 -2.70 15.34 8.92
C ARG A 358 -3.71 16.44 8.61
N ARG A 359 -4.07 17.27 9.60
CA ARG A 359 -4.97 18.42 9.38
C ARG A 359 -4.37 19.39 8.35
N LEU A 360 -3.06 19.61 8.41
CA LEU A 360 -2.33 20.42 7.45
C LEU A 360 -2.41 19.83 6.04
N PHE A 361 -2.15 18.53 5.89
CA PHE A 361 -2.20 17.84 4.60
C PHE A 361 -3.61 17.86 4.03
N TYR A 362 -4.63 17.60 4.85
CA TYR A 362 -6.03 17.59 4.42
C TYR A 362 -6.48 18.98 3.97
N ARG A 363 -6.07 20.04 4.68
CA ARG A 363 -6.35 21.43 4.27
C ARG A 363 -5.77 21.73 2.89
N ASP A 364 -4.53 21.33 2.66
CA ASP A 364 -3.86 21.61 1.38
C ASP A 364 -4.38 20.70 0.26
N ALA A 365 -4.72 19.44 0.55
CA ALA A 365 -5.41 18.54 -0.38
C ALA A 365 -6.77 19.10 -0.82
N TRP A 366 -7.54 19.70 0.08
CA TRP A 366 -8.82 20.33 -0.27
C TRP A 366 -8.68 21.49 -1.25
N LYS A 367 -7.52 22.16 -1.33
CA LYS A 367 -7.28 23.16 -2.38
C LYS A 367 -7.24 22.50 -3.76
N LEU A 368 -6.49 21.40 -3.90
CA LEU A 368 -6.40 20.63 -5.14
C LEU A 368 -7.74 20.01 -5.55
N VAL A 369 -8.51 19.48 -4.58
CA VAL A 369 -9.84 18.93 -4.84
C VAL A 369 -10.77 19.99 -5.45
N ARG A 370 -10.70 21.24 -4.98
CA ARG A 370 -11.55 22.33 -5.52
C ARG A 370 -11.20 22.72 -6.95
N GLU A 371 -9.98 22.42 -7.42
CA GLU A 371 -9.57 22.68 -8.79
C GLU A 371 -10.10 21.64 -9.79
N ALA A 372 -10.33 20.41 -9.35
CA ALA A 372 -10.84 19.32 -10.20
C ALA A 372 -11.84 18.41 -9.45
N PRO A 373 -12.98 18.94 -8.99
CA PRO A 373 -13.85 18.24 -8.03
C PRO A 373 -14.58 17.02 -8.60
N LEU A 374 -14.82 16.98 -9.92
CA LEU A 374 -15.61 15.91 -10.54
C LEU A 374 -14.75 14.73 -11.03
N LEU A 375 -13.68 15.03 -11.77
CA LEU A 375 -12.86 14.03 -12.48
C LEU A 375 -11.47 13.83 -11.86
N GLY A 376 -11.08 14.64 -10.89
CA GLY A 376 -9.75 14.58 -10.28
C GLY A 376 -8.64 15.01 -11.26
N ARG A 377 -7.40 14.68 -10.88
CA ARG A 377 -6.17 15.04 -11.61
C ARG A 377 -5.42 13.82 -12.17
N GLY A 378 -5.98 12.63 -12.08
CA GLY A 378 -5.31 11.38 -12.46
C GLY A 378 -4.46 10.77 -11.35
N GLY A 379 -3.95 9.56 -11.58
CA GLY A 379 -3.18 8.81 -10.59
C GLY A 379 -1.94 9.54 -10.10
N ASP A 380 -1.61 9.33 -8.82
CA ASP A 380 -0.50 9.97 -8.11
C ASP A 380 -0.65 11.52 -8.07
N ALA A 381 -1.87 12.04 -7.95
CA ALA A 381 -2.09 13.49 -7.95
C ALA A 381 -1.37 14.19 -6.78
N TRP A 382 -1.46 13.61 -5.58
CA TRP A 382 -0.85 14.19 -4.38
C TRP A 382 0.69 14.27 -4.47
N PRO A 383 1.45 13.18 -4.72
CA PRO A 383 2.90 13.24 -4.86
C PRO A 383 3.40 14.27 -5.88
N ASN A 384 2.62 14.53 -6.94
CA ASN A 384 3.00 15.45 -8.02
C ASN A 384 2.60 16.91 -7.76
N LEU A 385 1.61 17.17 -6.91
CA LEU A 385 1.02 18.50 -6.74
C LEU A 385 1.16 19.09 -5.34
N PHE A 386 1.41 18.29 -4.30
CA PHE A 386 1.30 18.78 -2.91
C PHE A 386 2.23 19.98 -2.65
N THR A 387 3.43 20.01 -3.24
CA THR A 387 4.39 21.11 -3.07
C THR A 387 3.89 22.45 -3.64
N SER A 388 2.93 22.41 -4.57
CA SER A 388 2.34 23.62 -5.17
C SER A 388 1.28 24.28 -4.27
N VAL A 389 0.64 23.50 -3.41
CA VAL A 389 -0.43 23.97 -2.50
C VAL A 389 -0.01 24.04 -1.04
N GLN A 390 1.15 23.42 -0.73
CA GLN A 390 1.73 23.29 0.58
C GLN A 390 1.79 24.64 1.31
N SER A 391 1.20 24.69 2.49
CA SER A 391 1.06 25.89 3.31
C SER A 391 2.18 26.13 4.32
N GLN A 392 2.92 25.09 4.68
CA GLN A 392 4.12 25.13 5.51
C GLN A 392 5.12 24.10 4.99
N PRO A 393 6.44 24.25 5.19
CA PRO A 393 7.49 23.37 4.65
C PRO A 393 7.52 21.96 5.30
N TYR A 394 6.42 21.21 5.25
CA TYR A 394 6.31 19.83 5.68
C TYR A 394 6.85 18.84 4.63
N VAL A 395 7.06 17.59 5.04
CA VAL A 395 7.34 16.47 4.12
C VAL A 395 6.16 15.50 4.20
N GLY A 396 5.65 15.06 3.06
CA GLY A 396 4.51 14.15 3.02
C GLY A 396 4.13 13.76 1.60
N ASN A 397 4.80 12.75 1.06
CA ASN A 397 4.46 12.19 -0.26
C ASN A 397 3.13 11.43 -0.27
N GLU A 398 2.55 11.20 0.90
CA GLU A 398 1.25 10.55 1.07
C GLU A 398 0.29 11.50 1.78
N VAL A 399 -0.95 11.56 1.31
CA VAL A 399 -2.00 12.36 1.98
C VAL A 399 -2.47 11.67 3.26
N HIS A 400 -2.17 10.38 3.44
CA HIS A 400 -2.59 9.56 4.59
C HIS A 400 -4.13 9.56 4.77
N SER A 401 -4.85 9.43 3.65
CA SER A 401 -6.30 9.22 3.59
C SER A 401 -6.69 8.67 2.21
N GLY A 402 -7.10 7.40 2.15
CA GLY A 402 -7.53 6.78 0.89
C GLY A 402 -8.75 7.45 0.25
N ILE A 403 -9.59 8.14 1.05
CA ILE A 403 -10.74 8.91 0.53
C ILE A 403 -10.25 10.17 -0.18
N LEU A 404 -9.32 10.91 0.43
CA LEU A 404 -8.75 12.11 -0.21
C LEU A 404 -7.92 11.74 -1.43
N GLU A 405 -7.16 10.65 -1.38
CA GLU A 405 -6.42 10.13 -2.53
C GLU A 405 -7.36 9.83 -3.70
N LEU A 406 -8.44 9.08 -3.46
CA LEU A 406 -9.43 8.77 -4.50
C LEU A 406 -10.12 10.03 -5.07
N LEU A 407 -10.37 11.03 -4.21
CA LEU A 407 -10.97 12.29 -4.61
C LEU A 407 -10.00 13.17 -5.42
N LEU A 408 -8.71 13.18 -5.06
CA LEU A 408 -7.68 13.88 -5.82
C LEU A 408 -7.43 13.23 -7.17
N ASP A 409 -7.41 11.90 -7.22
CA ASP A 409 -7.07 11.15 -8.42
C ASP A 409 -8.25 11.06 -9.41
N LEU A 410 -9.46 10.75 -8.92
CA LEU A 410 -10.63 10.45 -9.75
C LEU A 410 -11.86 11.35 -9.49
N GLY A 411 -11.75 12.32 -8.57
CA GLY A 411 -12.84 13.23 -8.23
C GLY A 411 -14.06 12.54 -7.61
N ALA A 412 -15.15 13.30 -7.50
CA ALA A 412 -16.40 12.83 -6.91
C ALA A 412 -16.98 11.62 -7.67
N VAL A 413 -16.79 11.57 -9.00
CA VAL A 413 -17.26 10.45 -9.82
C VAL A 413 -16.55 9.15 -9.41
N GLY A 414 -15.22 9.18 -9.33
CA GLY A 414 -14.44 8.03 -8.88
C GLY A 414 -14.74 7.62 -7.44
N LEU A 415 -14.95 8.60 -6.54
CA LEU A 415 -15.31 8.34 -5.16
C LEU A 415 -16.65 7.61 -5.04
N ILE A 416 -17.71 8.12 -5.69
CA ILE A 416 -19.04 7.50 -5.67
C ILE A 416 -18.99 6.09 -6.28
N ALA A 417 -18.30 5.95 -7.41
CA ALA A 417 -18.11 4.69 -8.10
C ALA A 417 -17.35 3.66 -7.24
N GLY A 418 -16.28 4.09 -6.56
CA GLY A 418 -15.51 3.29 -5.62
C GLY A 418 -16.32 2.83 -4.41
N ILE A 419 -17.09 3.74 -3.79
CA ILE A 419 -17.99 3.39 -2.69
C ILE A 419 -19.02 2.36 -3.14
N ALA A 420 -19.65 2.55 -4.31
CA ALA A 420 -20.61 1.61 -4.85
C ALA A 420 -20.00 0.21 -5.05
N VAL A 421 -18.79 0.14 -5.61
CA VAL A 421 -18.05 -1.13 -5.77
C VAL A 421 -17.78 -1.82 -4.43
N ILE A 422 -17.25 -1.09 -3.46
CA ILE A 422 -16.96 -1.63 -2.13
C ILE A 422 -18.25 -2.17 -1.49
N VAL A 423 -19.34 -1.41 -1.54
CA VAL A 423 -20.65 -1.84 -1.00
C VAL A 423 -21.14 -3.12 -1.68
N ILE A 424 -21.06 -3.23 -3.01
CA ILE A 424 -21.49 -4.43 -3.74
C ILE A 424 -20.63 -5.65 -3.34
N ILE A 425 -19.31 -5.47 -3.23
CA ILE A 425 -18.37 -6.52 -2.83
C ILE A 425 -18.65 -6.99 -1.39
N LEU A 426 -18.77 -6.06 -0.43
CA LEU A 426 -19.02 -6.38 0.97
C LEU A 426 -20.41 -6.98 1.17
N ARG A 427 -21.41 -6.56 0.39
CA ARG A 427 -22.76 -7.16 0.39
C ARG A 427 -22.71 -8.63 -0.01
N ALA A 428 -21.86 -9.02 -0.96
CA ALA A 428 -21.69 -10.43 -1.35
C ALA A 428 -21.19 -11.29 -0.18
N VAL A 429 -20.27 -10.76 0.63
CA VAL A 429 -19.81 -11.42 1.86
C VAL A 429 -20.90 -11.43 2.93
N TRP A 430 -21.59 -10.30 3.15
CA TRP A 430 -22.64 -10.17 4.16
C TRP A 430 -23.76 -11.19 3.99
N ILE A 431 -24.27 -11.35 2.77
CA ILE A 431 -25.40 -12.22 2.46
C ILE A 431 -25.02 -13.70 2.62
N ARG A 432 -23.78 -14.06 2.29
CA ARG A 432 -23.29 -15.45 2.30
C ARG A 432 -22.78 -15.86 3.67
N GLU A 433 -21.84 -15.09 4.23
CA GLU A 433 -21.20 -15.36 5.51
C GLU A 433 -20.77 -14.06 6.21
N ARG A 434 -21.73 -13.36 6.83
CA ARG A 434 -21.52 -12.09 7.56
C ARG A 434 -20.32 -12.04 8.51
N MET A 435 -19.96 -13.15 9.16
CA MET A 435 -18.80 -13.20 10.06
C MET A 435 -17.47 -12.98 9.32
N GLY A 436 -17.43 -13.20 8.01
CA GLY A 436 -16.28 -12.91 7.17
C GLY A 436 -15.95 -11.42 7.04
N LEU A 437 -16.89 -10.53 7.39
CA LEU A 437 -16.60 -9.10 7.47
C LEU A 437 -15.66 -8.73 8.62
N LEU A 438 -15.47 -9.59 9.63
CA LEU A 438 -14.59 -9.27 10.76
C LEU A 438 -13.11 -9.13 10.35
N PRO A 439 -12.45 -10.13 9.74
CA PRO A 439 -11.06 -9.98 9.30
C PRO A 439 -10.90 -8.93 8.18
N ILE A 440 -11.87 -8.82 7.26
CA ILE A 440 -11.92 -7.77 6.23
C ILE A 440 -12.00 -6.38 6.89
N GLY A 441 -12.86 -6.25 7.89
CA GLY A 441 -13.08 -5.01 8.62
C GLY A 441 -11.85 -4.55 9.39
N VAL A 442 -11.01 -5.46 9.90
CA VAL A 442 -9.74 -5.07 10.54
C VAL A 442 -8.84 -4.31 9.57
N LEU A 443 -8.63 -4.83 8.37
CA LEU A 443 -7.80 -4.18 7.34
C LEU A 443 -8.41 -2.84 6.93
N LEU A 444 -9.72 -2.82 6.62
CA LEU A 444 -10.40 -1.59 6.20
C LEU A 444 -10.43 -0.52 7.30
N MET A 445 -10.67 -0.87 8.56
CA MET A 445 -10.65 0.08 9.68
C MET A 445 -9.26 0.67 9.90
N HIS A 446 -8.20 -0.14 9.77
CA HIS A 446 -6.84 0.35 9.88
C HIS A 446 -6.48 1.29 8.72
N ALA A 447 -6.90 0.95 7.50
CA ALA A 447 -6.72 1.77 6.31
C ALA A 447 -7.45 3.13 6.35
N LEU A 448 -8.39 3.34 7.27
CA LEU A 448 -9.01 4.66 7.47
C LEU A 448 -8.07 5.64 8.19
N ILE A 449 -7.09 5.13 8.94
CA ILE A 449 -6.17 5.92 9.76
C ILE A 449 -4.71 5.83 9.30
N ASP A 450 -4.40 4.98 8.32
CA ASP A 450 -3.07 4.80 7.74
C ASP A 450 -3.16 4.54 6.22
N PHE A 451 -2.02 4.44 5.53
CA PHE A 451 -1.95 4.27 4.06
C PHE A 451 -1.85 2.80 3.62
N ASP A 452 -2.48 1.87 4.34
CA ASP A 452 -2.31 0.42 4.09
C ASP A 452 -2.72 -0.01 2.67
N LEU A 453 -3.70 0.68 2.06
CA LEU A 453 -4.19 0.40 0.71
C LEU A 453 -3.14 0.66 -0.38
N SER A 454 -2.03 1.35 -0.06
CA SER A 454 -0.88 1.50 -0.97
C SER A 454 -0.06 0.20 -1.09
N PHE A 455 -0.22 -0.76 -0.17
CA PHE A 455 0.43 -2.07 -0.23
C PHE A 455 -0.40 -3.05 -1.06
N GLY A 456 0.17 -3.57 -2.15
CA GLY A 456 -0.50 -4.58 -2.97
C GLY A 456 -0.86 -5.85 -2.21
N TYR A 457 -0.11 -6.23 -1.17
CA TYR A 457 -0.44 -7.38 -0.32
C TYR A 457 -1.81 -7.23 0.37
N ASP A 458 -2.20 -6.01 0.76
CA ASP A 458 -3.48 -5.76 1.44
C ASP A 458 -4.66 -6.10 0.53
N TRP A 459 -4.61 -5.61 -0.72
CA TRP A 459 -5.61 -5.91 -1.75
C TRP A 459 -5.71 -7.40 -2.05
N LEU A 460 -4.57 -8.08 -2.16
CA LEU A 460 -4.57 -9.52 -2.43
C LEU A 460 -5.19 -10.32 -1.27
N LEU A 461 -4.91 -9.93 -0.03
CA LEU A 461 -5.50 -10.56 1.16
C LEU A 461 -7.00 -10.28 1.26
N LEU A 462 -7.42 -9.02 1.06
CA LEU A 462 -8.82 -8.62 1.00
C LEU A 462 -9.59 -9.44 -0.05
N LEU A 463 -9.11 -9.48 -1.28
CA LEU A 463 -9.75 -10.21 -2.38
C LEU A 463 -9.82 -11.72 -2.10
N SER A 464 -8.79 -12.28 -1.48
CA SER A 464 -8.78 -13.68 -1.08
C SER A 464 -9.87 -13.99 -0.05
N TRP A 465 -10.04 -13.15 0.99
CA TRP A 465 -11.12 -13.33 1.95
C TRP A 465 -12.50 -13.04 1.36
N ILE A 466 -12.62 -12.03 0.51
CA ILE A 466 -13.87 -11.75 -0.22
C ILE A 466 -14.30 -12.99 -1.01
N VAL A 467 -13.42 -13.59 -1.81
CA VAL A 467 -13.73 -14.82 -2.57
C VAL A 467 -13.99 -16.00 -1.63
N TYR A 468 -13.19 -16.16 -0.57
CA TYR A 468 -13.38 -17.22 0.43
C TYR A 468 -14.75 -17.17 1.11
N TYR A 469 -15.26 -15.97 1.44
CA TYR A 469 -16.53 -15.84 2.17
C TYR A 469 -17.76 -15.73 1.25
N SER A 470 -17.60 -15.14 0.06
CA SER A 470 -18.67 -15.10 -0.95
C SER A 470 -18.91 -16.45 -1.65
N SER A 471 -17.92 -17.35 -1.64
CA SER A 471 -18.08 -18.73 -2.13
C SER A 471 -18.76 -19.67 -1.12
N GLY A 472 -19.08 -19.21 0.11
CA GLY A 472 -19.71 -20.00 1.16
C GLY A 472 -21.25 -19.97 1.14
N GLY A 473 -21.89 -21.10 1.46
CA GLY A 473 -23.35 -21.21 1.68
C GLY A 473 -24.21 -21.39 0.41
N ALA A 474 -25.27 -22.21 0.51
CA ALA A 474 -26.31 -22.31 -0.51
C ALA A 474 -27.19 -21.04 -0.49
N LEU A 475 -27.49 -20.50 -1.67
CA LEU A 475 -28.56 -19.50 -1.78
C LEU A 475 -29.90 -20.19 -1.48
N ARG A 476 -30.78 -19.55 -0.70
CA ARG A 476 -32.19 -19.94 -0.67
C ARG A 476 -32.76 -19.72 -2.07
N GLU A 477 -32.97 -20.79 -2.83
CA GLU A 477 -33.51 -20.74 -4.18
C GLU A 477 -34.97 -20.31 -4.15
N GLY A 478 -35.27 -19.17 -4.78
CA GLY A 478 -36.62 -18.80 -5.20
C GLY A 478 -36.83 -19.23 -6.64
N GLY A 479 -37.78 -20.13 -6.85
CA GLY A 479 -38.08 -20.75 -8.14
C GLY A 479 -38.74 -19.83 -9.16
N GLY A 480 -38.59 -20.17 -10.44
CA GLY A 480 -39.26 -19.51 -11.56
C GLY A 480 -38.76 -19.97 -12.92
N VAL A 481 -38.91 -21.26 -13.25
CA VAL A 481 -38.52 -21.84 -14.54
C VAL A 481 -39.67 -21.67 -15.53
N GLY A 482 -39.46 -20.88 -16.60
CA GLY A 482 -40.42 -20.79 -17.71
C GLY A 482 -40.16 -19.67 -18.72
N ARG A 483 -39.59 -18.52 -18.29
CA ARG A 483 -39.21 -17.38 -19.16
C ARG A 483 -37.70 -17.26 -19.42
N GLU A 484 -36.89 -18.21 -18.94
CA GLU A 484 -35.42 -18.10 -18.87
C GLU A 484 -34.65 -18.38 -20.17
N VAL A 485 -35.21 -19.11 -21.14
CA VAL A 485 -34.40 -19.66 -22.26
C VAL A 485 -33.97 -18.60 -23.28
N ILE A 486 -34.85 -17.63 -23.62
CA ILE A 486 -34.54 -16.54 -24.56
C ILE A 486 -33.70 -15.44 -23.88
N ARG A 487 -34.03 -15.08 -22.63
CA ARG A 487 -33.19 -14.21 -21.77
C ARG A 487 -31.81 -14.82 -21.53
N GLY A 488 -31.70 -16.15 -21.44
CA GLY A 488 -30.46 -16.89 -21.26
C GLY A 488 -29.48 -16.72 -22.42
N ARG A 489 -29.96 -16.74 -23.67
CA ARG A 489 -29.10 -16.55 -24.87
C ARG A 489 -28.56 -15.14 -25.00
N ILE A 490 -29.40 -14.11 -24.80
CA ILE A 490 -28.96 -12.71 -24.79
C ILE A 490 -27.99 -12.47 -23.62
N ALA A 491 -28.29 -13.00 -22.43
CA ALA A 491 -27.39 -12.93 -21.28
C ALA A 491 -26.06 -13.67 -21.52
N ALA A 492 -26.05 -14.81 -22.21
CA ALA A 492 -24.83 -15.54 -22.55
C ALA A 492 -23.94 -14.76 -23.53
N GLY A 493 -24.53 -14.13 -24.55
CA GLY A 493 -23.81 -13.26 -25.49
C GLY A 493 -23.17 -12.04 -24.81
N VAL A 494 -23.94 -11.35 -23.96
CA VAL A 494 -23.43 -10.21 -23.17
C VAL A 494 -22.30 -10.64 -22.23
N ARG A 495 -22.43 -11.79 -21.55
CA ARG A 495 -21.37 -12.32 -20.69
C ARG A 495 -20.11 -12.71 -21.47
N ALA A 496 -20.27 -13.32 -22.65
CA ALA A 496 -19.13 -13.66 -23.51
C ALA A 496 -18.42 -12.40 -24.02
N GLY A 497 -19.18 -11.36 -24.38
CA GLY A 497 -18.64 -10.04 -24.71
C GLY A 497 -17.87 -9.41 -23.56
N ALA A 498 -18.44 -9.39 -22.35
CA ALA A 498 -17.77 -8.88 -21.15
C ALA A 498 -16.46 -9.63 -20.84
N LEU A 499 -16.43 -10.95 -21.02
CA LEU A 499 -15.22 -11.76 -20.85
C LEU A 499 -14.17 -11.49 -21.94
N ALA A 500 -14.59 -11.29 -23.18
CA ALA A 500 -13.69 -10.91 -24.26
C ALA A 500 -13.07 -9.52 -24.00
N SER A 501 -13.87 -8.56 -23.53
CA SER A 501 -13.38 -7.24 -23.12
C SER A 501 -12.41 -7.33 -21.94
N ALA A 502 -12.72 -8.16 -20.93
CA ALA A 502 -11.81 -8.39 -19.82
C ALA A 502 -10.49 -9.05 -20.28
N ALA A 503 -10.54 -10.00 -21.21
CA ALA A 503 -9.34 -10.60 -21.81
C ALA A 503 -8.48 -9.56 -22.54
N LEU A 504 -9.11 -8.67 -23.32
CA LEU A 504 -8.39 -7.57 -23.99
C LEU A 504 -7.72 -6.64 -22.96
N CYS A 505 -8.43 -6.31 -21.87
CA CYS A 505 -7.88 -5.52 -20.78
C CYS A 505 -6.67 -6.20 -20.13
N PHE A 506 -6.75 -7.50 -19.83
CA PHE A 506 -5.62 -8.25 -19.25
C PHE A 506 -4.44 -8.38 -20.22
N ALA A 507 -4.69 -8.51 -21.52
CA ALA A 507 -3.63 -8.50 -22.53
C ALA A 507 -2.93 -7.14 -22.58
N ALA A 508 -3.71 -6.05 -22.62
CA ALA A 508 -3.16 -4.69 -22.60
C ALA A 508 -2.37 -4.40 -21.31
N ALA A 509 -2.90 -4.79 -20.15
CA ALA A 509 -2.21 -4.70 -18.87
C ALA A 509 -0.90 -5.48 -18.87
N ALA A 510 -0.91 -6.75 -19.31
CA ALA A 510 0.31 -7.55 -19.36
C ALA A 510 1.40 -6.95 -20.26
N VAL A 511 1.03 -6.39 -21.42
CA VAL A 511 1.97 -5.70 -22.32
C VAL A 511 2.52 -4.43 -21.66
N LEU A 512 1.66 -3.63 -21.02
CA LEU A 512 2.08 -2.43 -20.30
C LEU A 512 3.03 -2.78 -19.15
N GLY A 513 2.66 -3.74 -18.30
CA GLY A 513 3.47 -4.23 -17.19
C GLY A 513 4.83 -4.76 -17.64
N TRP A 514 4.89 -5.52 -18.73
CA TRP A 514 6.14 -5.97 -19.33
C TRP A 514 7.03 -4.80 -19.78
N ARG A 515 6.47 -3.80 -20.45
CA ARG A 515 7.21 -2.60 -20.87
C ARG A 515 7.74 -1.79 -19.69
N LEU A 516 6.93 -1.60 -18.64
CA LEU A 516 7.36 -0.89 -17.43
C LEU A 516 8.45 -1.66 -16.68
N ALA A 517 8.35 -2.99 -16.59
CA ALA A 517 9.38 -3.85 -16.03
C ALA A 517 10.70 -3.77 -16.83
N ALA A 518 10.62 -3.80 -18.17
CA ALA A 518 11.78 -3.66 -19.04
C ALA A 518 12.47 -2.30 -18.84
N ALA A 519 11.70 -1.21 -18.71
CA ALA A 519 12.26 0.12 -18.42
C ALA A 519 13.05 0.17 -17.11
N VAL A 520 12.53 -0.48 -16.04
CA VAL A 520 13.25 -0.61 -14.77
C VAL A 520 14.56 -1.38 -14.96
N GLN A 521 14.53 -2.52 -15.65
CA GLN A 521 15.72 -3.34 -15.90
C GLN A 521 16.78 -2.60 -16.72
N HIS A 522 16.39 -1.87 -17.76
CA HIS A 522 17.30 -1.07 -18.57
C HIS A 522 17.92 0.08 -17.77
N ARG A 523 17.15 0.73 -16.87
CA ARG A 523 17.66 1.75 -15.97
C ARG A 523 18.62 1.18 -14.92
N GLU A 524 18.34 0.01 -14.35
CA GLU A 524 19.26 -0.70 -13.46
C GLU A 524 20.58 -1.04 -14.18
N THR A 525 20.49 -1.51 -15.43
CA THR A 525 21.65 -1.75 -16.29
C THR A 525 22.45 -0.46 -16.49
N ALA A 526 21.77 0.65 -16.80
CA ALA A 526 22.40 1.96 -16.96
C ALA A 526 23.12 2.45 -15.70
N ALA A 527 22.67 2.05 -14.50
CA ALA A 527 23.34 2.37 -13.25
C ALA A 527 24.65 1.60 -13.05
N ALA A 528 24.82 0.45 -13.72
CA ALA A 528 25.99 -0.41 -13.61
C ALA A 528 27.06 -0.17 -14.70
N VAL A 529 26.77 0.66 -15.71
CA VAL A 529 27.66 0.94 -16.85
C VAL A 529 27.92 2.45 -17.02
N SER A 530 28.88 2.81 -17.87
CA SER A 530 29.27 4.21 -18.12
C SER A 530 29.36 4.53 -19.63
N GLY A 531 29.58 5.80 -19.95
CA GLY A 531 29.77 6.28 -21.32
C GLY A 531 28.60 5.93 -22.27
N ALA A 532 28.93 5.56 -23.51
CA ALA A 532 27.95 5.24 -24.54
C ALA A 532 27.00 4.08 -24.17
N ALA A 533 27.50 3.09 -23.42
CA ALA A 533 26.68 1.97 -22.94
C ALA A 533 25.59 2.44 -21.98
N ARG A 534 25.91 3.41 -21.10
CA ARG A 534 24.92 4.03 -20.20
C ARG A 534 23.86 4.82 -20.98
N THR A 535 24.28 5.58 -21.97
CA THR A 535 23.37 6.35 -22.82
C THR A 535 22.42 5.43 -23.59
N ALA A 536 22.93 4.34 -24.18
CA ALA A 536 22.13 3.35 -24.88
C ALA A 536 21.12 2.66 -23.95
N ALA A 537 21.54 2.26 -22.74
CA ALA A 537 20.66 1.65 -21.76
C ALA A 537 19.54 2.62 -21.29
N LEU A 538 19.85 3.91 -21.09
CA LEU A 538 18.83 4.91 -20.75
C LEU A 538 17.88 5.21 -21.91
N ARG A 539 18.35 5.20 -23.17
CA ARG A 539 17.48 5.30 -24.36
C ARG A 539 16.51 4.12 -24.42
N ALA A 540 17.01 2.90 -24.29
CA ALA A 540 16.15 1.70 -24.24
C ALA A 540 15.15 1.75 -23.07
N ALA A 541 15.57 2.28 -21.91
CA ALA A 541 14.67 2.48 -20.77
C ALA A 541 13.55 3.49 -21.08
N LEU A 542 13.88 4.59 -21.77
CA LEU A 542 12.93 5.62 -22.16
C LEU A 542 11.98 5.13 -23.27
N ASP A 543 12.46 4.32 -24.21
CA ASP A 543 11.63 3.73 -25.27
C ASP A 543 10.62 2.71 -24.68
N ALA A 544 11.08 1.93 -23.69
CA ALA A 544 10.21 1.02 -22.96
C ALA A 544 9.15 1.78 -22.14
N ASN A 545 9.51 2.89 -21.50
CA ASN A 545 8.60 3.73 -20.71
C ASN A 545 8.78 5.24 -21.01
N PRO A 546 8.11 5.77 -22.06
CA PRO A 546 8.26 7.17 -22.47
C PRO A 546 7.67 8.17 -21.45
N TYR A 547 6.84 7.69 -20.53
CA TYR A 547 6.14 8.51 -19.54
C TYR A 547 7.04 8.83 -18.33
N TRP A 548 8.16 8.13 -18.14
CA TRP A 548 8.98 8.28 -16.94
C TRP A 548 10.00 9.41 -17.05
N SER A 549 9.62 10.59 -16.54
CA SER A 549 10.44 11.80 -16.56
C SER A 549 11.82 11.64 -15.92
N ARG A 550 11.97 10.73 -14.94
CA ARG A 550 13.26 10.48 -14.28
C ARG A 550 14.32 9.94 -15.24
N ILE A 551 13.96 8.96 -16.08
CA ILE A 551 14.89 8.40 -17.10
C ILE A 551 15.29 9.49 -18.08
N ARG A 552 14.31 10.31 -18.50
CA ARG A 552 14.53 11.43 -19.41
C ARG A 552 15.53 12.44 -18.85
N ILE A 553 15.42 12.81 -17.58
CA ILE A 553 16.37 13.71 -16.91
C ILE A 553 17.76 13.06 -16.80
N GLU A 554 17.84 11.78 -16.43
CA GLU A 554 19.11 11.03 -16.36
C GLU A 554 19.80 10.91 -17.73
N LEU A 555 19.02 10.79 -18.81
CA LEU A 555 19.51 10.76 -20.19
C LEU A 555 19.94 12.15 -20.67
N ALA A 556 19.19 13.20 -20.31
CA ALA A 556 19.46 14.58 -20.71
C ALA A 556 20.85 15.07 -20.26
N VAL A 557 21.34 14.60 -19.10
CA VAL A 557 22.71 14.89 -18.62
C VAL A 557 23.79 14.38 -19.58
N GLN A 558 23.51 13.29 -20.32
CA GLN A 558 24.43 12.70 -21.30
C GLN A 558 24.20 13.21 -22.73
N ALA A 559 23.08 13.89 -22.98
CA ALA A 559 22.74 14.41 -24.29
C ALA A 559 23.52 15.70 -24.60
N PRO A 560 23.91 15.91 -25.88
CA PRO A 560 24.49 17.18 -26.30
C PRO A 560 23.46 18.32 -26.13
N PRO A 561 23.91 19.58 -25.93
CA PRO A 561 23.04 20.72 -25.62
C PRO A 561 21.80 20.89 -26.53
N PRO A 562 21.89 20.82 -27.88
CA PRO A 562 20.71 21.02 -28.74
C PRO A 562 19.64 19.92 -28.57
N GLU A 563 20.04 18.68 -28.25
CA GLU A 563 19.11 17.58 -28.00
C GLU A 563 18.54 17.60 -26.58
N ARG A 564 19.28 18.17 -25.62
CA ARG A 564 18.92 18.22 -24.20
C ARG A 564 17.61 18.97 -23.96
N ALA A 565 17.47 20.18 -24.52
CA ALA A 565 16.25 20.98 -24.40
C ALA A 565 15.02 20.24 -24.94
N ALA A 566 15.14 19.68 -26.16
CA ALA A 566 14.06 18.96 -26.83
C ALA A 566 13.65 17.72 -26.03
N LEU A 567 14.64 16.95 -25.54
CA LEU A 567 14.41 15.76 -24.73
C LEU A 567 13.66 16.09 -23.44
N LEU A 568 14.07 17.13 -22.71
CA LEU A 568 13.43 17.57 -21.47
C LEU A 568 12.02 18.13 -21.73
N ALA A 569 11.86 19.00 -22.72
CA ALA A 569 10.58 19.61 -23.08
C ALA A 569 9.55 18.57 -23.52
N ALA A 570 9.97 17.52 -24.23
CA ALA A 570 9.10 16.40 -24.59
C ALA A 570 8.50 15.70 -23.36
N GLY A 571 9.16 15.77 -22.19
CA GLY A 571 8.65 15.21 -20.95
C GLY A 571 7.45 15.95 -20.37
N LEU A 572 7.34 17.25 -20.62
CA LEU A 572 6.20 18.06 -20.17
C LEU A 572 4.88 17.66 -20.86
N ARG A 573 4.92 16.87 -21.94
CA ARG A 573 3.72 16.27 -22.54
C ARG A 573 3.09 15.20 -21.64
N TRP A 574 3.89 14.54 -20.80
CA TRP A 574 3.46 13.43 -19.94
C TRP A 574 3.28 13.84 -18.48
N GLU A 575 4.08 14.82 -18.04
CA GLU A 575 3.99 15.43 -16.70
C GLU A 575 4.13 16.96 -16.81
N PRO A 576 3.06 17.69 -17.20
CA PRO A 576 3.13 19.12 -17.51
C PRO A 576 3.56 20.01 -16.34
N GLN A 577 3.41 19.50 -15.12
CA GLN A 577 3.66 20.21 -13.86
C GLN A 577 4.93 19.71 -13.15
N SER A 578 5.75 18.90 -13.82
CA SER A 578 6.93 18.27 -13.23
C SER A 578 8.00 19.30 -12.84
N VAL A 579 8.12 19.58 -11.54
CA VAL A 579 9.16 20.43 -10.97
C VAL A 579 10.57 19.99 -11.42
N PRO A 580 10.93 18.68 -11.39
CA PRO A 580 12.23 18.24 -11.88
C PRO A 580 12.51 18.57 -13.35
N LEU A 581 11.51 18.45 -14.24
CA LEU A 581 11.68 18.79 -15.66
C LEU A 581 11.80 20.29 -15.87
N LEU A 582 10.94 21.08 -15.23
CA LEU A 582 11.00 22.55 -15.28
C LEU A 582 12.35 23.05 -14.76
N TRP A 583 12.85 22.48 -13.67
CA TRP A 583 14.17 22.84 -13.13
C TRP A 583 15.31 22.47 -14.08
N ALA A 584 15.26 21.28 -14.68
CA ALA A 584 16.26 20.85 -15.65
C ALA A 584 16.28 21.76 -16.91
N LEU A 585 15.11 22.18 -17.40
CA LEU A 585 15.01 23.16 -18.49
C LEU A 585 15.59 24.53 -18.11
N GLY A 586 15.37 24.98 -16.87
CA GLY A 586 15.96 26.22 -16.37
C GLY A 586 17.48 26.17 -16.33
N ARG A 587 18.06 25.05 -15.87
CA ARG A 587 19.53 24.87 -15.87
C ARG A 587 20.10 24.79 -17.29
N GLU A 588 19.44 24.07 -18.20
CA GLU A 588 19.87 23.99 -19.60
C GLU A 588 19.81 25.35 -20.30
N ALA A 589 18.77 26.15 -20.06
CA ALA A 589 18.69 27.51 -20.56
C ALA A 589 19.79 28.41 -19.99
N ALA A 590 20.12 28.27 -18.70
CA ALA A 590 21.22 29.01 -18.07
C ALA A 590 22.59 28.64 -18.66
N GLU A 591 22.84 27.35 -18.94
CA GLU A 591 24.05 26.87 -19.63
C GLU A 591 24.21 27.46 -21.03
N ARG A 592 23.09 27.74 -21.71
CA ARG A 592 23.04 28.41 -23.02
C ARG A 592 23.01 29.93 -22.94
N GLU A 593 23.14 30.47 -21.73
CA GLU A 593 23.06 31.91 -21.46
C GLU A 593 21.73 32.56 -21.90
N ASP A 594 20.65 31.78 -22.03
CA ASP A 594 19.30 32.29 -22.23
C ASP A 594 18.72 32.72 -20.88
N VAL A 595 18.98 33.99 -20.52
CA VAL A 595 18.56 34.60 -19.26
C VAL A 595 17.04 34.50 -19.05
N ARG A 596 16.25 34.77 -20.09
CA ARG A 596 14.78 34.80 -19.99
C ARG A 596 14.23 33.39 -19.84
N GLY A 597 14.74 32.44 -20.62
CA GLY A 597 14.37 31.03 -20.51
C GLY A 597 14.73 30.46 -19.13
N ALA A 598 15.95 30.71 -18.65
CA ALA A 598 16.43 30.25 -17.35
C ALA A 598 15.53 30.75 -16.22
N ALA A 599 15.34 32.07 -16.13
CA ALA A 599 14.50 32.68 -15.11
C ALA A 599 13.03 32.23 -15.22
N GLY A 600 12.50 32.12 -16.44
CA GLY A 600 11.12 31.69 -16.68
C GLY A 600 10.85 30.26 -16.20
N TRP A 601 11.71 29.31 -16.56
CA TRP A 601 11.57 27.91 -16.15
C TRP A 601 11.80 27.72 -14.65
N MET A 602 12.83 28.35 -14.08
CA MET A 602 13.11 28.28 -12.64
C MET A 602 11.96 28.88 -11.82
N ARG A 603 11.36 29.99 -12.26
CA ARG A 603 10.19 30.59 -11.60
C ARG A 603 8.99 29.65 -11.63
N ARG A 604 8.65 29.08 -12.80
CA ARG A 604 7.56 28.09 -12.91
C ARG A 604 7.78 26.87 -12.02
N ALA A 605 9.03 26.43 -11.85
CA ALA A 605 9.35 25.32 -10.96
C ALA A 605 9.17 25.71 -9.48
N LEU A 606 9.64 26.89 -9.07
CA LEU A 606 9.52 27.39 -7.69
C LEU A 606 8.08 27.76 -7.33
N ASP A 607 7.25 28.20 -8.28
CA ASP A 607 5.81 28.39 -8.07
C ASP A 607 5.12 27.07 -7.68
N ARG A 608 5.70 25.93 -8.07
CA ARG A 608 5.19 24.57 -7.79
C ARG A 608 5.94 23.86 -6.68
N ASP A 609 7.05 24.41 -6.20
CA ASP A 609 7.86 23.84 -5.12
C ASP A 609 8.57 24.95 -4.33
N ARG A 610 7.77 25.87 -3.79
CA ARG A 610 8.27 27.11 -3.16
C ARG A 610 9.12 26.90 -1.92
N PHE A 611 8.97 25.73 -1.28
CA PHE A 611 9.67 25.35 -0.05
C PHE A 611 10.87 24.42 -0.29
N ASP A 612 11.40 24.37 -1.52
CA ASP A 612 12.67 23.70 -1.79
C ASP A 612 13.86 24.65 -1.57
N ARG A 613 14.50 24.51 -0.40
CA ARG A 613 15.67 25.29 0.00
C ARG A 613 16.82 25.23 -1.02
N ALA A 614 17.06 24.06 -1.61
CA ALA A 614 18.15 23.85 -2.54
C ALA A 614 17.88 24.57 -3.86
N LYS A 615 16.68 24.41 -4.43
CA LYS A 615 16.28 25.10 -5.66
C LYS A 615 16.23 26.62 -5.47
N GLN A 616 15.66 27.10 -4.37
CA GLN A 616 15.64 28.55 -4.08
C GLN A 616 17.06 29.15 -4.06
N THR A 617 18.00 28.47 -3.40
CA THR A 617 19.41 28.88 -3.36
C THR A 617 20.07 28.82 -4.74
N GLU A 618 19.81 27.75 -5.49
CA GLU A 618 20.39 27.54 -6.82
C GLU A 618 19.86 28.55 -7.85
N ALA A 619 18.59 28.96 -7.78
CA ALA A 619 18.07 30.04 -8.65
C ALA A 619 18.83 31.36 -8.44
N VAL A 620 19.00 31.80 -7.19
CA VAL A 620 19.71 33.05 -6.88
C VAL A 620 21.16 32.96 -7.35
N THR A 621 21.87 31.90 -6.98
CA THR A 621 23.30 31.74 -7.27
C THR A 621 23.58 31.54 -8.76
N THR A 622 22.72 30.81 -9.48
CA THR A 622 22.84 30.61 -10.93
C THR A 622 22.64 31.92 -11.69
N MET A 623 21.57 32.67 -11.39
CA MET A 623 21.31 33.94 -12.06
C MET A 623 22.39 35.00 -11.73
N ALA A 624 22.89 35.01 -10.50
CA ALA A 624 23.99 35.89 -10.11
C ALA A 624 25.29 35.58 -10.88
N ARG A 625 25.64 34.30 -11.02
CA ARG A 625 26.79 33.87 -11.82
C ARG A 625 26.61 34.21 -13.30
N LEU A 626 25.42 33.99 -13.85
CA LEU A 626 25.10 34.33 -15.23
C LEU A 626 25.27 35.84 -15.49
N ALA A 627 24.82 36.69 -14.56
CA ALA A 627 25.02 38.14 -14.63
C ALA A 627 26.51 38.52 -14.66
N GLN A 628 27.34 37.88 -13.84
CA GLN A 628 28.79 38.10 -13.81
C GLN A 628 29.45 37.67 -15.14
N ASN A 629 29.11 36.48 -15.64
CA ASN A 629 29.65 35.95 -16.89
C ASN A 629 29.27 36.83 -18.09
N LEU A 630 28.00 37.22 -18.20
CA LEU A 630 27.51 38.09 -19.27
C LEU A 630 28.15 39.48 -19.24
N ARG A 631 28.38 40.03 -18.03
CA ARG A 631 29.13 41.28 -17.87
C ARG A 631 30.58 41.13 -18.34
N ALA A 632 31.25 40.04 -17.98
CA ALA A 632 32.60 39.74 -18.45
C ALA A 632 32.67 39.54 -19.98
N ALA A 633 31.60 39.00 -20.57
CA ALA A 633 31.43 38.86 -22.02
C ALA A 633 30.93 40.14 -22.72
N SER A 634 30.91 41.30 -22.03
CA SER A 634 30.47 42.60 -22.59
C SER A 634 29.02 42.63 -23.12
N ARG A 635 28.10 41.89 -22.47
CA ARG A 635 26.65 41.87 -22.74
C ARG A 635 25.87 42.54 -21.59
N PRO A 636 25.91 43.87 -21.43
CA PRO A 636 25.44 44.57 -20.22
C PRO A 636 23.93 44.53 -20.01
N GLU A 637 23.12 44.56 -21.08
CA GLU A 637 21.65 44.48 -20.95
C GLU A 637 21.21 43.11 -20.41
N GLU A 638 21.80 42.03 -20.93
CA GLU A 638 21.49 40.67 -20.49
C GLU A 638 22.03 40.38 -19.09
N ALA A 639 23.22 40.93 -18.77
CA ALA A 639 23.75 40.89 -17.42
C ALA A 639 22.83 41.59 -16.40
N ARG A 640 22.25 42.73 -16.77
CA ARG A 640 21.25 43.44 -15.94
C ARG A 640 19.98 42.61 -15.76
N LEU A 641 19.45 42.02 -16.84
CA LEU A 641 18.30 41.12 -16.76
C LEU A 641 18.55 39.92 -15.82
N ALA A 642 19.75 39.34 -15.87
CA ALA A 642 20.13 38.24 -15.00
C ALA A 642 20.27 38.68 -13.53
N ALA A 643 20.85 39.86 -13.29
CA ALA A 643 20.94 40.47 -11.96
C ALA A 643 19.56 40.76 -11.36
N ASP A 644 18.66 41.39 -12.12
CA ASP A 644 17.29 41.68 -11.70
C ASP A 644 16.53 40.39 -11.37
N ALA A 645 16.73 39.33 -12.15
CA ALA A 645 16.15 38.02 -11.87
C ALA A 645 16.71 37.38 -10.58
N ALA A 646 18.02 37.49 -10.33
CA ALA A 646 18.65 36.99 -9.10
C ALA A 646 18.09 37.69 -7.86
N GLU A 647 17.96 39.02 -7.90
CA GLU A 647 17.38 39.83 -6.83
C GLU A 647 15.91 39.47 -6.60
N ALA A 648 15.12 39.31 -7.68
CA ALA A 648 13.72 38.91 -7.57
C ALA A 648 13.55 37.51 -6.94
N PHE A 649 14.41 36.56 -7.27
CA PHE A 649 14.42 35.24 -6.63
C PHE A 649 14.79 35.36 -5.14
N PHE A 650 15.81 36.14 -4.80
CA PHE A 650 16.22 36.33 -3.41
C PHE A 650 15.12 36.99 -2.57
N ALA A 651 14.50 38.06 -3.06
CA ALA A 651 13.40 38.73 -2.37
C ALA A 651 12.20 37.78 -2.15
N SER A 652 11.88 36.93 -3.13
CA SER A 652 10.83 35.92 -3.01
C SER A 652 11.17 34.83 -1.98
N TYR A 653 12.44 34.42 -1.93
CA TYR A 653 12.94 33.45 -0.96
C TYR A 653 12.89 34.01 0.47
N GLU A 654 13.35 35.25 0.67
CA GLU A 654 13.32 35.95 1.96
C GLU A 654 11.88 36.17 2.45
N ALA A 655 10.95 36.52 1.56
CA ALA A 655 9.54 36.71 1.92
C ALA A 655 8.86 35.44 2.47
N LEU A 656 9.37 34.25 2.09
CA LEU A 656 8.93 32.94 2.57
C LEU A 656 9.65 32.49 3.85
N ASP A 657 10.72 33.15 4.27
CA ASP A 657 11.49 32.73 5.44
C ASP A 657 10.88 33.28 6.72
N ARG A 658 10.15 32.42 7.41
CA ARG A 658 9.37 32.75 8.61
C ARG A 658 9.43 31.56 9.56
N ARG A 659 9.03 31.79 10.81
CA ARG A 659 8.86 30.71 11.78
C ARG A 659 7.62 29.87 11.42
N TYR A 660 7.81 28.59 11.17
CA TYR A 660 6.74 27.63 10.85
C TYR A 660 6.53 26.63 11.99
N ASP A 661 5.28 26.24 12.23
CA ASP A 661 4.94 25.18 13.18
C ASP A 661 5.41 23.80 12.68
N ALA A 662 5.31 23.56 11.37
CA ALA A 662 5.79 22.36 10.69
C ALA A 662 6.86 22.71 9.64
N ASN A 663 8.13 22.46 9.98
CA ASN A 663 9.27 22.67 9.09
C ASN A 663 10.07 21.37 8.84
N GLY A 664 9.39 20.34 8.36
CA GLY A 664 10.02 19.06 8.01
C GLY A 664 11.08 19.15 6.91
N ARG A 665 11.01 20.18 6.04
CA ARG A 665 11.99 20.43 4.96
C ARG A 665 13.20 21.25 5.39
N ARG A 666 13.26 21.71 6.65
CA ARG A 666 14.32 22.58 7.17
C ARG A 666 14.53 23.82 6.27
N PHE A 667 13.42 24.43 5.88
CA PHE A 667 13.39 25.60 5.02
C PHE A 667 13.80 26.85 5.80
N GLU A 668 14.77 27.58 5.26
CA GLU A 668 15.35 28.83 5.77
C GLU A 668 16.23 29.43 4.65
N VAL A 669 16.43 30.76 4.62
CA VAL A 669 17.35 31.38 3.64
C VAL A 669 18.78 30.91 3.88
N SER A 670 19.43 30.42 2.81
CA SER A 670 20.81 29.95 2.89
C SER A 670 21.82 31.11 2.86
N ALA A 671 22.98 30.90 3.50
CA ALA A 671 24.08 31.87 3.44
C ALA A 671 24.56 32.14 2.01
N ALA A 672 24.62 31.10 1.17
CA ALA A 672 25.02 31.22 -0.24
C ALA A 672 24.08 32.15 -1.04
N ALA A 673 22.77 32.09 -0.78
CA ALA A 673 21.81 32.98 -1.42
C ALA A 673 22.01 34.44 -0.99
N LYS A 674 22.26 34.69 0.31
CA LYS A 674 22.55 36.03 0.85
C LYS A 674 23.80 36.64 0.21
N THR A 675 24.89 35.89 0.19
CA THR A 675 26.15 36.34 -0.42
C THR A 675 26.00 36.64 -1.91
N ALA A 676 25.27 35.80 -2.65
CA ALA A 676 25.03 36.03 -4.08
C ALA A 676 24.19 37.31 -4.33
N ALA A 677 23.16 37.56 -3.51
CA ALA A 677 22.35 38.78 -3.60
C ALA A 677 23.17 40.03 -3.27
N GLU A 678 23.98 40.01 -2.21
CA GLU A 678 24.90 41.10 -1.85
C GLU A 678 25.88 41.43 -2.99
N GLN A 679 26.48 40.40 -3.60
CA GLN A 679 27.37 40.57 -4.74
C GLN A 679 26.67 41.24 -5.93
N ILE A 680 25.43 40.86 -6.22
CA ILE A 680 24.66 41.46 -7.32
C ILE A 680 24.28 42.91 -7.04
N ARG A 681 23.88 43.24 -5.81
CA ARG A 681 23.60 44.62 -5.39
C ARG A 681 24.83 45.52 -5.52
N LEU A 682 26.02 45.00 -5.18
CA LEU A 682 27.30 45.71 -5.38
C LEU A 682 27.68 45.86 -6.86
N LEU A 683 27.27 44.92 -7.72
CA LEU A 683 27.49 45.01 -9.16
C LEU A 683 26.58 46.05 -9.82
N ALA A 684 25.35 46.19 -9.32
CA ALA A 684 24.37 47.17 -9.78
C ALA A 684 24.72 48.60 -9.34
N SER A 685 25.38 48.79 -8.18
CA SER A 685 25.82 50.12 -7.71
C SER A 685 27.10 50.64 -8.38
N LYS A 686 27.78 49.81 -9.17
CA LYS A 686 28.98 50.15 -9.98
C LYS A 686 28.65 50.33 -11.47
N GLN A 687 27.37 50.48 -11.81
CA GLN A 687 26.88 51.00 -13.10
C GLN A 687 26.56 52.48 -12.91
#